data_AF-A0A7S3L1X3-F1
#
_entry.id   AF-A0A7S3L1X3-F1
#
_cell.length_a   1.000
_cell.length_b   1.000
_cell.length_c   1.000
_cell.angle_alpha   90.00
_cell.angle_beta   90.00
_cell.angle_gamma   90.00
#
_symmetry.space_group_name_H-M   'P 1'
#
loop_
_entity.id
_entity.type
_entity.pdbx_description
1 polymer ?
#
loop_
_entity_poly.entity_id
_entity_poly.type
_entity_poly.pdbx_seq_one_letter_code
_entity_poly.pdbx_strand_id
1 'polypeptide(L)'
;MIRVRDVLAVLASIYLTRMAWDDPSESIAATAHLSFYVAREEADNKNKDGSSSSSSSSSMTRYLTPVLLDVDGDGAAEGLASPVFYAADKEWKLQILDLKPAAVHSQDKTHVAPFQPALLYESEAIVMEEFVMEDLQPISMTTGQVLLKHDSSQQDGPNKQLKDNKYNGIVLGDKNRKYFCGNDWHDASQKCSTPCPGGQASECPSGERCFADTPCDIAQVLEKDTQSSRNKQDTIISIDDLYVTPAGGLPSIFTLWSSGTVTMHSLTANATESRGSKRRPPASKLKVKPMWSTHVMKGGKRPYAWSDLHVTYLDAIDAGNLDGMLLVQAAVDFFPPQRDNATVEDHPDDLETMLFLTALDGRTGKIIWEADVLKSYSDQERDAPLPVEPGTSSSARRRSGIPFNMDENGSGLATNCLHNYRRSLLTSGALPYLYWGDEDAVVHALHFETQPQTKPHAKAKNGHKHNHHQQPHRGKPNVVVSKTHRGIQVRSLRNGRSLCHVSLWHETLYADLNHDGVLDATFMMTGKHRLPGEDETADMSEDEKWIYKLMLRVVEDEEARVQSRRDQRYHHVCHSMTLSGIPPREELFTYPMCELDHEHNEELLETEPGPPLAVEAMRGKGHDLILAVNNGILHRVRSNGRKQWELYGRYHENFPTWEDGSYTLIDRIDAKKVIPSTRPVVVTGDNSMALVAPRSGVLLSTAAFPQPVTQRPVLVDFNGDGTTDLIVTTGDAFWGYHVSVRTGSSVFFRIAVGLLLMGVMLALLRNRFGPKPGKRSTDA
;
A
#
# COMPACT_ATOMS: atom_id res chain seq x y z
N MET A 1 24.53 40.45 48.08
CA MET A 1 23.15 40.72 47.62
C MET A 1 23.18 40.88 46.11
N ILE A 2 22.58 39.93 45.38
CA ILE A 2 22.42 40.05 43.93
C ILE A 2 21.45 41.22 43.69
N ARG A 3 21.81 42.20 42.86
CA ARG A 3 20.94 43.36 42.63
C ARG A 3 19.75 42.91 41.78
N VAL A 4 18.57 43.51 41.99
CA VAL A 4 17.34 43.15 41.24
C VAL A 4 17.54 43.20 39.71
N ARG A 5 18.40 44.10 39.22
CA ARG A 5 18.78 44.18 37.80
C ARG A 5 19.56 42.95 37.30
N ASP A 6 20.36 42.31 38.14
CA ASP A 6 21.12 41.11 37.78
C ASP A 6 20.19 39.88 37.72
N VAL A 7 19.14 39.82 38.56
CA VAL A 7 18.11 38.77 38.52
C VAL A 7 17.25 38.87 37.26
N LEU A 8 16.84 40.09 36.89
CA LEU A 8 16.11 40.35 35.64
C LEU A 8 16.92 39.99 34.40
N ALA A 9 18.22 40.29 34.39
CA ALA A 9 19.10 39.92 33.30
C ALA A 9 19.21 38.39 33.15
N VAL A 10 19.36 37.65 34.27
CA VAL A 10 19.40 36.18 34.27
C VAL A 10 18.09 35.57 33.77
N LEU A 11 16.93 36.07 34.24
CA LEU A 11 15.62 35.61 33.78
C LEU A 11 15.38 35.91 32.30
N ALA A 12 15.77 37.09 31.83
CA ALA A 12 15.70 37.46 30.42
C ALA A 12 16.61 36.57 29.56
N SER A 13 17.83 36.25 30.04
CA SER A 13 18.71 35.31 29.33
C SER A 13 18.17 33.88 29.30
N ILE A 14 17.56 33.39 30.39
CA ILE A 14 16.90 32.07 30.42
C ILE A 14 15.72 32.05 29.43
N TYR A 15 14.94 33.13 29.40
CA TYR A 15 13.82 33.29 28.47
C TYR A 15 14.28 33.38 27.00
N LEU A 16 15.35 34.11 26.70
CA LEU A 16 15.94 34.19 25.36
C LEU A 16 16.58 32.86 24.94
N THR A 17 17.25 32.13 25.85
CA THR A 17 17.73 30.77 25.53
C THR A 17 16.58 29.81 25.29
N ARG A 18 15.46 29.98 26.01
CA ARG A 18 14.27 29.18 25.79
C ARG A 18 13.65 29.52 24.43
N MET A 19 13.45 30.78 24.09
CA MET A 19 12.99 31.20 22.76
C MET A 19 13.94 30.75 21.64
N ALA A 20 15.26 30.74 21.89
CA ALA A 20 16.25 30.29 20.93
C ALA A 20 16.29 28.78 20.69
N TRP A 21 15.74 28.02 21.62
CA TRP A 21 15.63 26.57 21.52
C TRP A 21 14.20 26.11 21.18
N ASP A 22 13.19 26.92 21.48
CA ASP A 22 11.75 26.73 21.18
C ASP A 22 11.33 27.46 19.89
N ASP A 23 12.27 27.97 19.06
CA ASP A 23 11.95 28.76 17.87
C ASP A 23 11.03 27.97 16.92
N PRO A 24 9.79 28.45 16.64
CA PRO A 24 8.83 27.76 15.81
C PRO A 24 9.16 27.82 14.32
N SER A 25 10.21 28.53 13.91
CA SER A 25 10.70 28.46 12.53
C SER A 25 11.24 27.07 12.27
N GLU A 26 10.41 26.21 11.68
CA GLU A 26 10.85 24.99 11.04
C GLU A 26 11.85 25.38 9.95
N SER A 27 13.15 25.39 10.27
CA SER A 27 14.20 25.54 9.27
C SER A 27 14.32 24.22 8.54
N ILE A 28 13.35 23.92 7.70
CA ILE A 28 13.34 22.82 6.76
C ILE A 28 13.50 23.41 5.36
N ALA A 29 14.38 22.82 4.57
CA ALA A 29 14.47 23.03 3.15
C ALA A 29 14.29 21.66 2.50
N ALA A 30 13.41 21.59 1.51
CA ALA A 30 13.27 20.41 0.68
C ALA A 30 13.39 20.86 -0.78
N THR A 31 14.05 20.05 -1.60
CA THR A 31 14.14 20.28 -3.04
C THR A 31 13.86 18.99 -3.78
N ALA A 32 13.17 19.09 -4.90
CA ALA A 32 12.97 17.99 -5.83
C ALA A 32 13.80 18.25 -7.10
N HIS A 33 14.58 17.26 -7.52
CA HIS A 33 15.42 17.34 -8.70
C HIS A 33 15.16 16.14 -9.61
N LEU A 34 15.06 16.39 -10.91
CA LEU A 34 14.96 15.30 -11.88
C LEU A 34 16.29 14.51 -11.88
N SER A 35 16.21 13.24 -11.49
CA SER A 35 17.35 12.34 -11.37
C SER A 35 17.57 11.53 -12.65
N PHE A 36 16.50 10.93 -13.15
CA PHE A 36 16.54 10.12 -14.37
C PHE A 36 15.25 10.23 -15.17
N TYR A 37 15.34 9.87 -16.44
CA TYR A 37 14.17 9.64 -17.28
C TYR A 37 14.38 8.40 -18.14
N VAL A 38 13.29 7.67 -18.38
CA VAL A 38 13.24 6.52 -19.28
C VAL A 38 12.21 6.85 -20.35
N ALA A 39 12.68 7.14 -21.55
CA ALA A 39 11.80 7.37 -22.69
C ALA A 39 11.03 6.08 -22.99
N ARG A 40 9.72 6.21 -23.20
CA ARG A 40 8.90 5.15 -23.76
C ARG A 40 9.11 5.26 -25.26
N GLU A 41 9.82 4.29 -25.83
CA GLU A 41 9.88 4.18 -27.28
C GLU A 41 8.44 3.99 -27.77
N GLU A 42 7.86 5.02 -28.40
CA GLU A 42 6.79 4.77 -29.35
C GLU A 42 7.36 3.74 -30.31
N ALA A 43 6.71 2.57 -30.37
CA ALA A 43 6.94 1.61 -31.43
C ALA A 43 7.03 2.38 -32.74
N ASP A 44 8.26 2.50 -33.25
CA ASP A 44 8.64 3.47 -34.29
C ASP A 44 7.75 3.23 -35.51
N ASN A 45 6.67 4.00 -35.64
CA ASN A 45 5.81 4.01 -36.81
C ASN A 45 6.51 4.84 -37.92
N LYS A 46 7.83 4.66 -38.07
CA LYS A 46 8.57 5.10 -39.25
C LYS A 46 8.26 4.14 -40.38
N ASN A 47 7.04 4.26 -40.91
CA ASN A 47 6.84 3.96 -42.32
C ASN A 47 7.81 4.85 -43.10
N LYS A 48 8.68 4.22 -43.90
CA LYS A 48 9.61 4.90 -44.82
C LYS A 48 8.91 5.70 -45.92
N ASP A 49 7.59 5.70 -45.94
CA ASP A 49 6.77 6.44 -46.88
C ASP A 49 5.93 7.42 -46.06
N GLY A 50 6.12 8.73 -46.28
CA GLY A 50 5.54 9.83 -45.50
C GLY A 50 4.00 9.96 -45.59
N SER A 51 3.28 8.91 -45.25
CA SER A 51 1.83 8.90 -45.06
C SER A 51 1.52 8.57 -43.60
N SER A 52 1.21 9.60 -42.83
CA SER A 52 0.57 9.48 -41.52
C SER A 52 -0.82 8.89 -41.70
N SER A 53 -0.98 7.59 -41.49
CA SER A 53 -2.31 6.98 -41.32
C SER A 53 -2.76 7.21 -39.87
N SER A 54 -3.55 8.26 -39.68
CA SER A 54 -4.34 8.46 -38.47
C SER A 54 -5.47 7.42 -38.42
N SER A 55 -5.18 6.21 -37.96
CA SER A 55 -6.22 5.26 -37.54
C SER A 55 -6.51 5.52 -36.07
N SER A 56 -7.53 6.34 -35.84
CA SER A 56 -8.22 6.52 -34.57
C SER A 56 -8.91 5.21 -34.15
N SER A 57 -8.19 4.36 -33.44
CA SER A 57 -8.77 3.36 -32.55
C SER A 57 -7.95 3.36 -31.26
N SER A 58 -8.36 4.21 -30.34
CA SER A 58 -7.86 4.39 -28.98
C SER A 58 -8.13 3.15 -28.11
N SER A 59 -7.51 2.01 -28.44
CA SER A 59 -7.27 0.97 -27.44
C SER A 59 -6.03 1.42 -26.67
N MET A 60 -6.30 2.16 -25.60
CA MET A 60 -5.34 2.73 -24.68
C MET A 60 -4.51 1.60 -24.08
N THR A 61 -3.34 1.30 -24.65
CA THR A 61 -2.34 0.48 -23.96
C THR A 61 -2.03 1.23 -22.67
N ARG A 62 -2.56 0.76 -21.53
CA ARG A 62 -2.19 1.30 -20.23
C ARG A 62 -0.75 0.88 -20.02
N TYR A 63 0.17 1.79 -20.29
CA TYR A 63 1.57 1.56 -20.01
C TYR A 63 1.73 1.43 -18.50
N LEU A 64 2.15 0.25 -18.07
CA LEU A 64 2.28 -0.07 -16.66
C LEU A 64 3.47 0.70 -16.06
N THR A 65 3.25 1.40 -14.93
CA THR A 65 4.33 2.04 -14.18
C THR A 65 5.36 0.99 -13.75
N PRO A 66 6.67 1.23 -13.97
CA PRO A 66 7.71 0.28 -13.61
C PRO A 66 7.81 0.10 -12.09
N VAL A 67 8.33 -1.05 -11.68
CA VAL A 67 8.49 -1.42 -10.27
C VAL A 67 9.96 -1.49 -9.89
N LEU A 68 10.27 -1.05 -8.67
CA LEU A 68 11.61 -1.16 -8.13
C LEU A 68 11.95 -2.61 -7.79
N LEU A 69 13.20 -3.00 -8.04
CA LEU A 69 13.73 -4.32 -7.75
C LEU A 69 15.01 -4.20 -6.94
N ASP A 70 15.02 -4.84 -5.79
CA ASP A 70 16.24 -5.16 -5.05
C ASP A 70 16.92 -6.36 -5.73
N VAL A 71 18.03 -6.10 -6.42
CA VAL A 71 18.72 -7.08 -7.26
C VAL A 71 19.65 -7.95 -6.43
N ASP A 72 20.20 -7.43 -5.33
CA ASP A 72 21.20 -8.12 -4.51
C ASP A 72 20.77 -8.48 -3.08
N GLY A 73 19.52 -8.19 -2.72
CA GLY A 73 18.87 -8.61 -1.49
C GLY A 73 19.25 -7.79 -0.26
N ASP A 74 19.90 -6.63 -0.41
CA ASP A 74 20.32 -5.81 0.72
C ASP A 74 19.21 -4.87 1.26
N GLY A 75 18.06 -4.85 0.59
CA GLY A 75 16.88 -4.05 0.93
C GLY A 75 16.84 -2.68 0.26
N ALA A 76 17.87 -2.28 -0.50
CA ALA A 76 17.82 -1.10 -1.37
C ALA A 76 17.47 -1.54 -2.79
N ALA A 77 16.62 -0.78 -3.47
CA ALA A 77 16.33 -1.03 -4.87
C ALA A 77 17.46 -0.51 -5.76
N GLU A 78 17.95 -1.34 -6.67
CA GLU A 78 18.95 -0.92 -7.66
C GLU A 78 18.55 -1.21 -9.10
N GLY A 79 17.44 -1.91 -9.29
CA GLY A 79 16.83 -2.18 -10.58
C GLY A 79 15.50 -1.47 -10.75
N LEU A 80 15.25 -0.95 -11.95
CA LEU A 80 13.90 -0.56 -12.38
C LEU A 80 13.39 -1.62 -13.37
N ALA A 81 12.40 -2.41 -12.95
CA ALA A 81 11.81 -3.44 -13.79
C ALA A 81 10.60 -2.89 -14.56
N SER A 82 10.61 -3.02 -15.89
CA SER A 82 9.55 -2.52 -16.77
C SER A 82 9.26 -3.50 -17.91
N PRO A 83 7.99 -3.78 -18.23
CA PRO A 83 7.63 -4.55 -19.40
C PRO A 83 7.65 -3.64 -20.65
N VAL A 84 8.25 -4.12 -21.72
CA VAL A 84 8.37 -3.39 -23.00
C VAL A 84 7.78 -4.23 -24.12
N PHE A 85 6.94 -3.61 -24.94
CA PHE A 85 6.35 -4.24 -26.12
C PHE A 85 7.18 -3.94 -27.36
N TYR A 86 7.67 -4.99 -28.00
CA TYR A 86 8.43 -4.90 -29.24
C TYR A 86 7.48 -5.07 -30.43
N ALA A 87 7.03 -3.96 -31.02
CA ALA A 87 6.04 -3.99 -32.10
C ALA A 87 6.51 -4.72 -33.37
N ALA A 88 7.81 -4.70 -33.67
CA ALA A 88 8.37 -5.39 -34.83
C ALA A 88 8.20 -6.91 -34.72
N ASP A 89 8.39 -7.46 -33.52
CA ASP A 89 8.33 -8.89 -33.24
C ASP A 89 6.95 -9.31 -32.67
N LYS A 90 6.10 -8.35 -32.28
CA LYS A 90 4.83 -8.54 -31.56
C LYS A 90 4.98 -9.31 -30.25
N GLU A 91 6.03 -9.03 -29.50
CA GLU A 91 6.39 -9.75 -28.27
C GLU A 91 6.58 -8.79 -27.09
N TRP A 92 6.22 -9.26 -25.89
CA TRP A 92 6.56 -8.59 -24.65
C TRP A 92 7.88 -9.13 -24.09
N LYS A 93 8.74 -8.23 -23.62
CA LYS A 93 9.94 -8.58 -22.85
C LYS A 93 10.00 -7.76 -21.57
N LEU A 94 10.65 -8.31 -20.56
CA LEU A 94 10.90 -7.64 -19.29
C LEU A 94 12.32 -7.09 -19.28
N GLN A 95 12.44 -5.78 -19.07
CA GLN A 95 13.71 -5.09 -18.93
C GLN A 95 13.95 -4.72 -17.47
N ILE A 96 15.21 -4.83 -17.03
CA ILE A 96 15.68 -4.34 -15.74
C ILE A 96 16.75 -3.28 -16.04
N LEU A 97 16.51 -2.05 -15.62
CA LEU A 97 17.40 -0.90 -15.83
C LEU A 97 18.22 -0.58 -14.58
N ASP A 98 19.44 -0.07 -14.74
CA ASP A 98 20.36 0.27 -13.66
C ASP A 98 19.99 1.59 -12.99
N LEU A 99 19.55 1.52 -11.72
CA LEU A 99 19.32 2.67 -10.87
C LEU A 99 20.47 2.98 -9.92
N LYS A 100 21.55 2.17 -9.88
CA LYS A 100 22.71 2.47 -9.01
C LYS A 100 23.28 3.88 -9.19
N PRO A 101 23.34 4.45 -10.41
CA PRO A 101 23.80 5.82 -10.59
C PRO A 101 22.94 6.86 -9.85
N ALA A 102 21.65 6.58 -9.59
CA ALA A 102 20.77 7.49 -8.85
C ALA A 102 21.25 7.73 -7.41
N ALA A 103 21.79 6.70 -6.75
CA ALA A 103 22.34 6.78 -5.39
C ALA A 103 23.65 7.57 -5.34
N VAL A 104 24.41 7.62 -6.44
CA VAL A 104 25.69 8.35 -6.54
C VAL A 104 25.47 9.79 -7.00
N HIS A 105 24.52 10.02 -7.93
CA HIS A 105 24.19 11.34 -8.45
C HIS A 105 23.46 12.21 -7.42
N SER A 106 22.84 11.63 -6.39
CA SER A 106 22.18 12.38 -5.30
C SER A 106 23.16 13.11 -4.36
N GLN A 107 24.44 12.69 -4.31
CA GLN A 107 25.41 13.20 -3.32
C GLN A 107 26.28 14.36 -3.84
N ASP A 108 26.43 14.51 -5.16
CA ASP A 108 27.41 15.44 -5.73
C ASP A 108 26.87 16.15 -7.00
N LYS A 109 26.39 17.39 -6.80
CA LYS A 109 26.19 18.52 -7.76
C LYS A 109 24.74 18.94 -7.99
N THR A 110 24.54 20.26 -7.92
CA THR A 110 23.28 20.97 -8.13
C THR A 110 22.84 21.09 -9.60
N HIS A 111 23.59 20.52 -10.55
CA HIS A 111 23.30 20.55 -11.99
C HIS A 111 23.95 19.34 -12.69
N VAL A 112 23.48 18.13 -12.42
CA VAL A 112 23.79 16.98 -13.28
C VAL A 112 22.61 16.81 -14.22
N ALA A 113 22.86 16.74 -15.53
CA ALA A 113 21.83 16.36 -16.49
C ALA A 113 21.19 15.04 -16.06
N PRO A 114 19.87 14.86 -16.19
CA PRO A 114 19.23 13.62 -15.80
C PRO A 114 19.87 12.47 -16.56
N PHE A 115 20.25 11.40 -15.85
CA PHE A 115 20.88 10.25 -16.49
C PHE A 115 19.81 9.35 -17.10
N GLN A 116 20.16 8.63 -18.15
CA GLN A 116 19.32 7.57 -18.70
C GLN A 116 19.78 6.24 -18.09
N PRO A 117 18.91 5.53 -17.36
CA PRO A 117 19.23 4.21 -16.81
C PRO A 117 19.66 3.24 -17.92
N ALA A 118 20.80 2.59 -17.73
CA ALA A 118 21.30 1.61 -18.69
C ALA A 118 20.57 0.27 -18.52
N LEU A 119 20.33 -0.45 -19.62
CA LEU A 119 19.78 -1.81 -19.57
C LEU A 119 20.76 -2.75 -18.86
N LEU A 120 20.36 -3.34 -17.72
CA LEU A 120 21.12 -4.37 -17.02
C LEU A 120 20.80 -5.76 -17.57
N TYR A 121 19.51 -6.08 -17.63
CA TYR A 121 19.03 -7.40 -18.03
C TYR A 121 17.78 -7.27 -18.88
N GLU A 122 17.64 -8.19 -19.82
CA GLU A 122 16.45 -8.34 -20.64
C GLU A 122 16.02 -9.82 -20.64
N SER A 123 14.72 -10.06 -20.58
CA SER A 123 14.17 -11.41 -20.67
C SER A 123 14.11 -11.91 -22.11
N GLU A 124 14.00 -13.23 -22.25
CA GLU A 124 13.48 -13.83 -23.48
C GLU A 124 12.00 -13.40 -23.67
N ALA A 125 11.50 -13.55 -24.89
CA ALA A 125 10.12 -13.19 -25.22
C ALA A 125 9.13 -13.95 -24.33
N ILE A 126 8.17 -13.24 -23.77
CA ILE A 126 7.14 -13.80 -22.90
C ILE A 126 6.09 -14.44 -23.79
N VAL A 127 6.25 -15.74 -24.06
CA VAL A 127 5.30 -16.53 -24.87
C VAL A 127 4.26 -17.15 -23.95
N MET A 128 2.98 -16.88 -24.21
CA MET A 128 1.86 -17.57 -23.55
C MET A 128 1.13 -18.46 -24.56
N GLU A 129 1.20 -19.77 -24.37
CA GLU A 129 0.73 -20.77 -25.34
C GLU A 129 -0.80 -20.76 -25.59
N GLU A 130 -1.60 -20.08 -24.75
CA GLU A 130 -3.07 -20.15 -24.81
C GLU A 130 -3.78 -18.89 -25.37
N PHE A 131 -3.10 -17.79 -25.67
CA PHE A 131 -3.75 -16.52 -26.05
C PHE A 131 -3.13 -15.85 -27.28
N VAL A 132 -3.98 -15.19 -28.08
CA VAL A 132 -3.52 -14.37 -29.21
C VAL A 132 -2.77 -13.16 -28.64
N MET A 133 -1.50 -12.97 -29.01
CA MET A 133 -0.60 -11.97 -28.41
C MET A 133 -1.06 -10.52 -28.58
N GLU A 134 -1.97 -10.22 -29.50
CA GLU A 134 -2.39 -8.84 -29.81
C GLU A 134 -3.25 -8.18 -28.70
N ASP A 135 -3.90 -8.97 -27.82
CA ASP A 135 -4.76 -8.45 -26.74
C ASP A 135 -4.15 -8.59 -25.32
N LEU A 136 -2.95 -9.16 -25.23
CA LEU A 136 -2.28 -9.43 -23.97
C LEU A 136 -1.44 -8.22 -23.55
N GLN A 137 -1.78 -7.58 -22.43
CA GLN A 137 -1.06 -6.43 -21.90
C GLN A 137 -0.76 -6.62 -20.40
N PRO A 138 0.39 -6.17 -19.90
CA PRO A 138 0.68 -6.18 -18.47
C PRO A 138 -0.18 -5.09 -17.80
N ILE A 139 -0.90 -5.46 -16.74
CA ILE A 139 -1.85 -4.56 -16.05
C ILE A 139 -1.42 -4.22 -14.63
N SER A 140 -0.62 -5.06 -13.98
CA SER A 140 -0.04 -4.77 -12.66
C SER A 140 1.25 -5.57 -12.44
N MET A 141 2.18 -5.02 -11.68
CA MET A 141 3.45 -5.66 -11.34
C MET A 141 3.82 -5.42 -9.88
N THR A 142 4.55 -6.37 -9.31
CA THR A 142 5.18 -6.24 -8.00
C THR A 142 6.48 -7.03 -7.95
N THR A 143 7.34 -6.77 -6.98
CA THR A 143 8.63 -7.43 -6.82
C THR A 143 8.79 -8.01 -5.42
N GLY A 144 9.73 -8.93 -5.25
CA GLY A 144 10.02 -9.53 -3.95
C GLY A 144 11.23 -10.46 -3.95
N GLN A 145 11.65 -10.85 -2.74
CA GLN A 145 12.73 -11.81 -2.51
C GLN A 145 12.15 -13.15 -2.04
N VAL A 146 12.07 -14.14 -2.93
CA VAL A 146 11.58 -15.49 -2.59
C VAL A 146 12.72 -16.28 -1.95
N LEU A 147 12.55 -16.72 -0.70
CA LEU A 147 13.63 -17.45 -0.02
C LEU A 147 13.72 -18.89 -0.52
N LEU A 148 14.95 -19.33 -0.83
CA LEU A 148 15.22 -20.72 -1.17
C LEU A 148 15.70 -21.47 0.07
N LYS A 149 15.08 -22.60 0.38
CA LYS A 149 15.55 -23.48 1.45
C LYS A 149 16.96 -23.98 1.10
N HIS A 150 17.97 -23.46 1.78
CA HIS A 150 19.26 -24.14 1.85
C HIS A 150 19.03 -25.40 2.68
N ASP A 151 19.12 -26.59 2.08
CA ASP A 151 19.24 -27.83 2.84
C ASP A 151 20.60 -27.78 3.55
N SER A 152 20.64 -27.17 4.73
CA SER A 152 21.76 -27.21 5.66
C SER A 152 21.85 -28.60 6.28
N SER A 153 22.21 -29.59 5.45
CA SER A 153 22.51 -30.96 5.86
C SER A 153 23.90 -31.40 5.36
N GLN A 154 24.85 -30.47 5.33
CA GLN A 154 26.27 -30.80 5.17
C GLN A 154 27.13 -29.99 6.13
N GLN A 155 27.01 -30.28 7.42
CA GLN A 155 28.08 -30.16 8.40
C GLN A 155 27.64 -30.88 9.67
N ASP A 156 27.77 -32.20 9.68
CA ASP A 156 28.19 -32.97 10.86
C ASP A 156 28.58 -34.38 10.41
N GLY A 157 29.64 -34.91 11.03
CA GLY A 157 30.35 -36.11 10.60
C GLY A 157 29.53 -37.40 10.53
N PRO A 158 30.14 -38.51 10.07
CA PRO A 158 29.44 -39.74 9.78
C PRO A 158 29.11 -40.47 11.09
N ASN A 159 27.93 -40.22 11.66
CA ASN A 159 27.14 -41.19 12.44
C ASN A 159 25.93 -40.55 13.12
N LYS A 160 24.76 -40.65 12.47
CA LYS A 160 23.51 -41.12 13.11
C LYS A 160 22.41 -41.23 12.05
N GLN A 161 22.28 -42.43 11.51
CA GLN A 161 21.03 -42.87 10.89
C GLN A 161 19.96 -42.98 11.99
N LEU A 162 18.79 -42.39 11.74
CA LEU A 162 17.49 -43.06 11.83
C LEU A 162 16.41 -42.06 11.36
N LYS A 163 15.88 -42.34 10.17
CA LYS A 163 14.75 -41.66 9.53
C LYS A 163 13.46 -42.27 10.08
N ASP A 164 12.57 -41.45 10.62
CA ASP A 164 11.18 -41.86 10.82
C ASP A 164 10.39 -41.60 9.52
N ASN A 165 10.36 -42.59 8.62
CA ASN A 165 9.47 -42.57 7.46
C ASN A 165 8.07 -43.06 7.90
N LYS A 166 7.07 -42.17 7.87
CA LYS A 166 5.68 -42.48 8.21
C LYS A 166 4.89 -42.76 6.94
N TYR A 167 4.27 -43.93 6.82
CA TYR A 167 3.38 -44.31 5.71
C TYR A 167 1.98 -44.58 6.26
N ASN A 168 0.96 -43.86 5.75
CA ASN A 168 -0.44 -43.94 6.24
C ASN A 168 -0.58 -43.96 7.78
N GLY A 169 0.14 -43.08 8.47
CA GLY A 169 0.03 -42.97 9.93
C GLY A 169 0.89 -43.97 10.73
N ILE A 170 1.49 -44.96 10.09
CA ILE A 170 2.25 -46.05 10.71
C ILE A 170 3.75 -45.73 10.68
N VAL A 171 4.42 -45.90 11.83
CA VAL A 171 5.89 -45.80 11.94
C VAL A 171 6.50 -47.07 11.34
N LEU A 172 7.17 -46.95 10.19
CA LEU A 172 7.78 -48.09 9.50
C LEU A 172 9.09 -48.48 10.18
N GLY A 173 9.09 -49.60 10.90
CA GLY A 173 10.32 -50.29 11.30
C GLY A 173 10.95 -51.07 10.14
N ASP A 174 12.25 -51.35 10.21
CA ASP A 174 13.02 -52.07 9.17
C ASP A 174 12.42 -53.43 8.75
N LYS A 175 11.66 -54.07 9.65
CA LYS A 175 10.99 -55.35 9.37
C LYS A 175 9.71 -55.19 8.54
N ASN A 176 8.92 -54.14 8.79
CA ASN A 176 7.58 -53.99 8.20
C ASN A 176 7.62 -53.34 6.81
N ARG A 177 8.80 -52.91 6.35
CA ARG A 177 9.01 -52.33 5.01
C ARG A 177 9.03 -53.35 3.88
N LYS A 178 9.05 -54.64 4.21
CA LYS A 178 9.14 -55.75 3.25
C LYS A 178 7.87 -56.60 3.22
N TYR A 179 6.75 -56.06 3.70
CA TYR A 179 5.49 -56.77 3.81
C TYR A 179 4.56 -56.37 2.66
N PHE A 180 4.20 -57.34 1.82
CA PHE A 180 3.41 -57.11 0.61
C PHE A 180 2.31 -58.16 0.45
N CYS A 181 1.20 -57.76 -0.18
CA CYS A 181 0.05 -58.61 -0.44
C CYS A 181 0.25 -59.46 -1.71
N GLY A 182 -0.24 -60.70 -1.66
CA GLY A 182 -0.33 -61.61 -2.81
C GLY A 182 -1.14 -62.86 -2.46
N ASN A 183 -1.36 -63.74 -3.44
CA ASN A 183 -2.03 -65.03 -3.20
C ASN A 183 -1.08 -66.05 -2.55
N ASP A 184 0.18 -66.03 -3.00
CA ASP A 184 1.31 -66.73 -2.39
C ASP A 184 2.53 -65.80 -2.25
N TRP A 185 3.59 -66.29 -1.59
CA TRP A 185 4.80 -65.47 -1.39
C TRP A 185 5.47 -65.09 -2.71
N HIS A 186 5.36 -65.93 -3.74
CA HIS A 186 5.96 -65.67 -5.04
C HIS A 186 5.25 -64.52 -5.76
N ASP A 187 3.92 -64.54 -5.75
CA ASP A 187 3.04 -63.47 -6.25
C ASP A 187 3.33 -62.14 -5.53
N ALA A 188 3.41 -62.16 -4.20
CA ALA A 188 3.77 -60.97 -3.41
C ALA A 188 5.18 -60.45 -3.73
N SER A 189 6.15 -61.35 -3.94
CA SER A 189 7.55 -61.00 -4.23
C SER A 189 7.79 -60.42 -5.63
N GLN A 190 6.93 -60.74 -6.59
CA GLN A 190 7.03 -60.27 -7.98
C GLN A 190 6.18 -59.04 -8.23
N LYS A 191 4.97 -59.00 -7.68
CA LYS A 191 4.00 -57.94 -7.92
C LYS A 191 4.39 -56.63 -7.22
N CYS A 192 4.93 -56.71 -6.00
CA CYS A 192 5.36 -55.57 -5.17
C CYS A 192 4.38 -54.37 -5.14
N SER A 193 3.09 -54.57 -5.39
CA SER A 193 2.15 -53.48 -5.68
C SER A 193 1.52 -52.91 -4.42
N THR A 194 1.07 -53.78 -3.51
CA THR A 194 0.24 -53.39 -2.37
C THR A 194 0.97 -53.73 -1.06
N PRO A 195 1.49 -52.73 -0.34
CA PRO A 195 2.17 -52.96 0.91
C PRO A 195 1.19 -53.15 2.08
N CYS A 196 1.52 -54.05 3.01
CA CYS A 196 0.74 -54.36 4.22
C CYS A 196 1.60 -54.20 5.50
N PRO A 197 1.92 -52.94 5.89
CA PRO A 197 2.88 -52.65 6.95
C PRO A 197 2.43 -53.09 8.35
N GLY A 198 1.15 -53.38 8.59
CA GLY A 198 0.67 -53.96 9.85
C GLY A 198 0.72 -55.49 9.88
N GLY A 199 1.07 -56.15 8.77
CA GLY A 199 1.24 -57.60 8.69
C GLY A 199 -0.08 -58.39 8.69
N GLN A 200 -1.23 -57.72 8.57
CA GLN A 200 -2.54 -58.35 8.65
C GLN A 200 -3.11 -58.62 7.26
N ALA A 201 -3.79 -59.76 7.10
CA ALA A 201 -4.49 -60.08 5.84
C ALA A 201 -5.67 -59.15 5.54
N SER A 202 -6.19 -58.44 6.56
CA SER A 202 -7.24 -57.43 6.42
C SER A 202 -6.77 -56.17 5.67
N GLU A 203 -5.46 -55.94 5.56
CA GLU A 203 -4.87 -54.84 4.79
C GLU A 203 -4.74 -55.18 3.29
N CYS A 204 -5.02 -56.43 2.92
CA CYS A 204 -4.91 -56.93 1.56
C CYS A 204 -6.28 -57.01 0.85
N PRO A 205 -6.32 -56.87 -0.48
CA PRO A 205 -7.51 -57.09 -1.29
C PRO A 205 -8.14 -58.46 -1.07
N SER A 206 -9.44 -58.60 -1.34
CA SER A 206 -10.17 -59.86 -1.15
C SER A 206 -9.50 -61.02 -1.90
N GLY A 207 -9.07 -62.05 -1.17
CA GLY A 207 -8.40 -63.24 -1.70
C GLY A 207 -6.87 -63.24 -1.54
N GLU A 208 -6.26 -62.10 -1.23
CA GLU A 208 -4.82 -61.99 -0.97
C GLU A 208 -4.50 -62.04 0.54
N ARG A 209 -3.27 -62.41 0.88
CA ARG A 209 -2.73 -62.38 2.25
C ARG A 209 -1.40 -61.64 2.30
N CYS A 210 -1.08 -61.11 3.47
CA CYS A 210 0.15 -60.35 3.68
C CYS A 210 1.34 -61.29 3.91
N PHE A 211 2.41 -61.12 3.13
CA PHE A 211 3.64 -61.90 3.24
C PHE A 211 4.81 -61.05 3.70
N ALA A 212 5.59 -61.58 4.65
CA ALA A 212 6.81 -60.97 5.16
C ALA A 212 8.06 -61.34 4.33
N ASP A 213 9.13 -60.56 4.52
CA ASP A 213 10.45 -60.79 3.92
C ASP A 213 10.46 -60.94 2.40
N THR A 214 9.58 -60.20 1.73
CA THR A 214 9.64 -60.08 0.27
C THR A 214 10.87 -59.27 -0.15
N PRO A 215 11.40 -59.47 -1.38
CA PRO A 215 12.49 -58.65 -1.92
C PRO A 215 12.06 -57.21 -2.22
N CYS A 216 10.77 -56.89 -2.09
CA CYS A 216 10.17 -55.58 -2.31
C CYS A 216 10.44 -54.63 -1.11
N ASP A 217 10.54 -53.33 -1.36
CA ASP A 217 10.66 -52.30 -0.31
C ASP A 217 9.64 -51.18 -0.55
N ILE A 218 8.86 -50.84 0.49
CA ILE A 218 7.88 -49.74 0.47
C ILE A 218 8.52 -48.41 0.01
N ALA A 219 9.81 -48.17 0.32
CA ALA A 219 10.51 -46.96 -0.13
C ALA A 219 10.64 -46.87 -1.67
N GLN A 220 10.75 -48.01 -2.36
CA GLN A 220 10.84 -48.03 -3.82
C GLN A 220 9.49 -47.78 -4.50
N VAL A 221 8.38 -48.12 -3.82
CA VAL A 221 7.02 -47.85 -4.30
C VAL A 221 6.71 -46.35 -4.17
N LEU A 222 7.12 -45.72 -3.06
CA LEU A 222 7.01 -44.27 -2.87
C LEU A 222 7.75 -43.46 -3.94
N GLU A 223 8.91 -43.93 -4.41
CA GLU A 223 9.65 -43.28 -5.50
C GLU A 223 8.93 -43.38 -6.85
N LYS A 224 8.16 -44.45 -7.09
CA LYS A 224 7.39 -44.66 -8.34
C LYS A 224 6.11 -43.82 -8.40
N ASP A 225 5.39 -43.65 -7.29
CA ASP A 225 4.22 -42.77 -7.24
C ASP A 225 4.61 -41.29 -7.43
N THR A 226 5.84 -40.93 -7.01
CA THR A 226 6.42 -39.59 -7.25
C THR A 226 6.79 -39.35 -8.73
N GLN A 227 6.90 -40.40 -9.55
CA GLN A 227 7.23 -40.31 -10.97
C GLN A 227 5.99 -40.34 -11.88
N SER A 228 4.89 -41.00 -11.47
CA SER A 228 3.64 -41.04 -12.27
C SER A 228 2.89 -39.70 -12.30
N SER A 229 3.11 -38.83 -11.30
CA SER A 229 2.57 -37.45 -11.28
C SER A 229 3.49 -36.39 -11.92
N ARG A 230 4.64 -36.79 -12.50
CA ARG A 230 5.63 -35.86 -13.11
C ARG A 230 5.44 -35.58 -14.60
N ASN A 231 4.52 -36.25 -15.29
CA ASN A 231 4.36 -36.10 -16.74
C ASN A 231 3.30 -35.07 -17.17
N LYS A 232 2.98 -34.06 -16.34
CA LYS A 232 2.08 -32.97 -16.78
C LYS A 232 2.27 -31.62 -16.07
N GLN A 233 3.52 -31.23 -15.80
CA GLN A 233 3.88 -29.87 -15.40
C GLN A 233 5.30 -29.58 -15.89
N ASP A 234 5.39 -29.11 -17.14
CA ASP A 234 6.63 -28.56 -17.67
C ASP A 234 6.99 -27.25 -16.95
N THR A 235 8.31 -27.01 -16.88
CA THR A 235 9.05 -25.86 -16.34
C THR A 235 9.17 -25.74 -14.82
N ILE A 236 9.95 -26.63 -14.18
CA ILE A 236 10.71 -26.25 -12.98
C ILE A 236 12.19 -26.20 -13.40
N ILE A 237 12.72 -24.98 -13.56
CA ILE A 237 14.16 -24.75 -13.72
C ILE A 237 14.88 -25.34 -12.50
N SER A 238 15.98 -26.08 -12.72
CA SER A 238 16.76 -26.67 -11.62
C SER A 238 17.23 -25.59 -10.65
N ILE A 239 17.17 -25.85 -9.34
CA ILE A 239 17.62 -24.91 -8.29
C ILE A 239 19.08 -24.47 -8.52
N ASP A 240 19.90 -25.33 -9.13
CA ASP A 240 21.31 -25.07 -9.45
C ASP A 240 21.50 -23.99 -10.54
N ASP A 241 20.46 -23.66 -11.32
CA ASP A 241 20.46 -22.64 -12.36
C ASP A 241 19.90 -21.28 -11.87
N LEU A 242 19.55 -21.16 -10.59
CA LEU A 242 18.97 -19.93 -10.02
C LEU A 242 20.06 -19.00 -9.48
N TYR A 243 19.90 -17.69 -9.70
CA TYR A 243 20.73 -16.69 -9.05
C TYR A 243 20.16 -16.38 -7.67
N VAL A 244 20.88 -16.78 -6.62
CA VAL A 244 20.53 -16.46 -5.23
C VAL A 244 21.34 -15.24 -4.80
N THR A 245 20.65 -14.23 -4.27
CA THR A 245 21.26 -13.03 -3.72
C THR A 245 22.20 -13.33 -2.55
N PRO A 246 23.16 -12.44 -2.24
CA PRO A 246 23.91 -12.47 -0.97
C PRO A 246 23.06 -12.75 0.27
N ALA A 247 21.84 -12.22 0.31
CA ALA A 247 20.92 -12.36 1.43
C ALA A 247 20.16 -13.69 1.45
N GLY A 248 20.34 -14.56 0.44
CA GLY A 248 19.68 -15.86 0.36
C GLY A 248 18.28 -15.83 -0.29
N GLY A 249 17.89 -14.69 -0.84
CA GLY A 249 16.64 -14.51 -1.58
C GLY A 249 16.82 -14.67 -3.10
N LEU A 250 15.73 -15.02 -3.77
CA LEU A 250 15.60 -15.05 -5.22
C LEU A 250 14.87 -13.77 -5.66
N PRO A 251 15.52 -12.86 -6.40
CA PRO A 251 14.90 -11.60 -6.81
C PRO A 251 13.85 -11.92 -7.87
N SER A 252 12.60 -11.60 -7.56
CA SER A 252 11.43 -12.10 -8.29
C SER A 252 10.56 -10.92 -8.70
N ILE A 253 10.10 -10.97 -9.95
CA ILE A 253 9.18 -9.99 -10.55
C ILE A 253 7.90 -10.73 -10.89
N PHE A 254 6.78 -10.28 -10.35
CA PHE A 254 5.47 -10.84 -10.59
C PHE A 254 4.69 -9.88 -11.49
N THR A 255 4.16 -10.39 -12.60
CA THR A 255 3.38 -9.61 -13.56
C THR A 255 2.00 -10.23 -13.70
N LEU A 256 0.95 -9.44 -13.48
CA LEU A 256 -0.41 -9.77 -13.84
C LEU A 256 -0.71 -9.22 -15.24
N TRP A 257 -1.28 -10.08 -16.07
CA TRP A 257 -1.64 -9.78 -17.45
C TRP A 257 -3.15 -9.60 -17.62
N SER A 258 -3.56 -8.86 -18.65
CA SER A 258 -4.97 -8.59 -19.00
C SER A 258 -5.81 -9.86 -19.19
N SER A 259 -5.16 -11.00 -19.46
CA SER A 259 -5.79 -12.32 -19.53
C SER A 259 -6.15 -12.92 -18.17
N GLY A 260 -5.76 -12.31 -17.05
CA GLY A 260 -5.85 -12.88 -15.70
C GLY A 260 -4.80 -13.96 -15.42
N THR A 261 -3.74 -14.01 -16.22
CA THR A 261 -2.58 -14.86 -15.96
C THR A 261 -1.56 -14.08 -15.14
N VAL A 262 -0.95 -14.73 -14.16
CA VAL A 262 0.16 -14.20 -13.36
C VAL A 262 1.42 -14.98 -13.71
N THR A 263 2.50 -14.27 -14.03
CA THR A 263 3.80 -14.86 -14.33
C THR A 263 4.84 -14.38 -13.33
N MET A 264 5.64 -15.29 -12.80
CA MET A 264 6.84 -14.96 -12.04
C MET A 264 8.07 -15.04 -12.94
N HIS A 265 8.88 -14.00 -12.96
CA HIS A 265 10.19 -13.97 -13.59
C HIS A 265 11.27 -13.82 -12.53
N SER A 266 12.44 -14.43 -12.76
CA SER A 266 13.59 -14.29 -11.88
C SER A 266 14.92 -14.37 -12.62
N LEU A 267 15.99 -13.96 -11.96
CA LEU A 267 17.36 -14.03 -12.46
C LEU A 267 17.89 -15.47 -12.36
N THR A 268 18.46 -15.95 -13.47
CA THR A 268 19.04 -17.28 -13.62
C THR A 268 20.50 -17.18 -14.06
N ALA A 269 21.30 -18.17 -13.66
CA ALA A 269 22.70 -18.33 -14.03
C ALA A 269 22.92 -19.73 -14.60
N ASN A 270 23.69 -19.87 -15.67
CA ASN A 270 23.90 -21.17 -16.32
C ASN A 270 24.80 -22.09 -15.47
N ALA A 271 24.31 -23.25 -15.02
CA ALA A 271 25.03 -24.15 -14.08
C ALA A 271 26.35 -24.74 -14.62
N THR A 272 26.53 -24.79 -15.94
CA THR A 272 27.71 -25.42 -16.57
C THR A 272 29.05 -24.73 -16.25
N GLU A 273 29.02 -23.45 -15.86
CA GLU A 273 30.23 -22.69 -15.48
C GLU A 273 30.37 -22.49 -13.96
N SER A 274 29.30 -22.75 -13.19
CA SER A 274 29.27 -22.62 -11.71
C SER A 274 30.04 -23.74 -11.01
N ARG A 275 30.14 -24.93 -11.63
CA ARG A 275 30.79 -26.11 -11.03
C ARG A 275 32.30 -25.99 -10.77
N GLY A 276 32.95 -24.92 -11.23
CA GLY A 276 34.40 -24.71 -11.07
C GLY A 276 34.81 -23.60 -10.09
N SER A 277 33.90 -22.79 -9.56
CA SER A 277 34.26 -21.52 -8.93
C SER A 277 33.45 -21.25 -7.65
N LYS A 278 34.14 -21.09 -6.51
CA LYS A 278 33.57 -20.49 -5.28
C LYS A 278 33.21 -19.00 -5.45
N ARG A 279 33.41 -18.41 -6.64
CA ARG A 279 33.06 -17.03 -6.97
C ARG A 279 31.77 -16.98 -7.78
N ARG A 280 30.92 -16.00 -7.44
CA ARG A 280 29.66 -15.68 -8.11
C ARG A 280 29.84 -15.50 -9.62
N PRO A 281 28.85 -15.88 -10.43
CA PRO A 281 28.86 -15.60 -11.86
C PRO A 281 28.93 -14.07 -12.10
N PRO A 282 29.72 -13.60 -13.08
CA PRO A 282 29.75 -12.19 -13.44
C PRO A 282 28.39 -11.74 -13.99
N ALA A 283 28.01 -10.49 -13.71
CA ALA A 283 26.70 -9.91 -14.09
C ALA A 283 26.35 -10.08 -15.59
N SER A 284 27.36 -10.08 -16.48
CA SER A 284 27.19 -10.28 -17.92
C SER A 284 26.64 -11.66 -18.34
N LYS A 285 26.41 -12.59 -17.40
CA LYS A 285 25.95 -13.96 -17.67
C LYS A 285 24.58 -14.29 -17.07
N LEU A 286 23.96 -13.34 -16.37
CA LEU A 286 22.62 -13.53 -15.80
C LEU A 286 21.55 -13.30 -16.86
N LYS A 287 20.48 -14.09 -16.81
CA LYS A 287 19.31 -13.96 -17.69
C LYS A 287 18.03 -13.91 -16.87
N VAL A 288 17.08 -13.07 -17.28
CA VAL A 288 15.73 -13.07 -16.73
C VAL A 288 14.94 -14.18 -17.42
N LYS A 289 14.38 -15.12 -16.65
CA LYS A 289 13.57 -16.23 -17.17
C LYS A 289 12.24 -16.35 -16.45
N PRO A 290 11.18 -16.79 -17.15
CA PRO A 290 9.93 -17.17 -16.51
C PRO A 290 10.16 -18.41 -15.64
N MET A 291 9.61 -18.37 -14.42
CA MET A 291 9.71 -19.43 -13.42
C MET A 291 8.45 -20.29 -13.41
N TRP A 292 7.29 -19.63 -13.39
CA TRP A 292 5.97 -20.27 -13.46
C TRP A 292 4.94 -19.27 -14.00
N SER A 293 3.83 -19.82 -14.49
CA SER A 293 2.66 -19.07 -14.92
C SER A 293 1.41 -19.70 -14.32
N THR A 294 0.47 -18.89 -13.84
CA THR A 294 -0.78 -19.38 -13.22
C THR A 294 -1.94 -18.47 -13.56
N HIS A 295 -3.03 -19.04 -14.04
CA HIS A 295 -4.27 -18.32 -14.32
C HIS A 295 -5.10 -18.19 -13.05
N VAL A 296 -5.44 -16.97 -12.63
CA VAL A 296 -6.13 -16.69 -11.36
C VAL A 296 -7.62 -16.42 -11.51
N MET A 297 -8.12 -16.20 -12.73
CA MET A 297 -9.53 -15.92 -12.97
C MET A 297 -10.33 -17.19 -13.26
N LYS A 298 -11.61 -17.19 -12.85
CA LYS A 298 -12.57 -18.24 -13.18
C LYS A 298 -13.64 -17.69 -14.11
N GLY A 299 -13.73 -18.24 -15.32
CA GLY A 299 -14.69 -17.80 -16.34
C GLY A 299 -13.94 -17.42 -17.61
N GLY A 300 -14.07 -18.24 -18.65
CA GLY A 300 -13.22 -18.19 -19.84
C GLY A 300 -13.23 -16.86 -20.60
N LYS A 301 -12.30 -16.76 -21.55
CA LYS A 301 -11.93 -15.64 -22.44
C LYS A 301 -13.09 -14.69 -22.83
N ARG A 302 -13.44 -13.72 -21.98
CA ARG A 302 -14.35 -12.60 -22.32
C ARG A 302 -13.56 -11.29 -22.28
N PRO A 303 -14.00 -10.24 -22.99
CA PRO A 303 -13.44 -8.91 -22.75
C PRO A 303 -13.76 -8.50 -21.31
N TYR A 304 -12.73 -8.10 -20.58
CA TYR A 304 -12.79 -7.73 -19.16
C TYR A 304 -12.43 -6.26 -19.01
N ALA A 305 -13.21 -5.51 -18.21
CA ALA A 305 -12.74 -4.24 -17.66
C ALA A 305 -12.20 -4.51 -16.25
N TRP A 306 -10.97 -4.04 -16.00
CA TRP A 306 -10.28 -4.22 -14.72
C TRP A 306 -10.40 -2.95 -13.88
N SER A 307 -10.81 -3.10 -12.62
CA SER A 307 -10.89 -2.07 -11.59
C SER A 307 -10.42 -2.64 -10.24
N ASP A 308 -10.23 -1.80 -9.21
CA ASP A 308 -9.69 -2.19 -7.89
C ASP A 308 -8.41 -3.07 -7.92
N LEU A 309 -7.58 -2.91 -8.95
CA LEU A 309 -6.49 -3.83 -9.24
C LEU A 309 -5.29 -3.58 -8.33
N HIS A 310 -4.89 -4.59 -7.56
CA HIS A 310 -3.70 -4.52 -6.73
C HIS A 310 -3.00 -5.87 -6.60
N VAL A 311 -1.68 -5.88 -6.74
CA VAL A 311 -0.84 -7.06 -6.58
C VAL A 311 0.24 -6.78 -5.54
N THR A 312 0.29 -7.60 -4.49
CA THR A 312 1.26 -7.43 -3.39
C THR A 312 1.97 -8.74 -3.10
N TYR A 313 3.30 -8.70 -3.06
CA TYR A 313 4.09 -9.81 -2.53
C TYR A 313 4.31 -9.66 -1.03
N LEU A 314 3.98 -10.70 -0.26
CA LEU A 314 4.32 -10.83 1.15
C LEU A 314 5.57 -11.70 1.28
N ASP A 315 6.57 -11.17 1.99
CA ASP A 315 7.79 -11.92 2.28
C ASP A 315 7.51 -13.14 3.17
N ALA A 316 8.53 -13.99 3.35
CA ALA A 316 8.44 -15.18 4.18
C ALA A 316 8.05 -14.89 5.65
N ILE A 317 8.48 -13.73 6.18
CA ILE A 317 8.23 -13.37 7.58
C ILE A 317 6.75 -13.05 7.78
N ASP A 318 6.20 -12.23 6.89
CA ASP A 318 4.83 -11.76 6.92
C ASP A 318 3.83 -12.83 6.48
N ALA A 319 4.19 -13.64 5.48
CA ALA A 319 3.38 -14.79 5.04
C ALA A 319 3.39 -15.94 6.07
N GLY A 320 4.40 -16.01 6.93
CA GLY A 320 4.56 -17.09 7.91
C GLY A 320 4.95 -18.44 7.30
N ASN A 321 5.42 -18.45 6.05
CA ASN A 321 5.95 -19.60 5.31
C ASN A 321 7.36 -19.27 4.77
N LEU A 322 8.05 -20.22 4.14
CA LEU A 322 9.39 -19.94 3.58
C LEU A 322 9.32 -19.33 2.17
N ASP A 323 8.28 -19.67 1.40
CA ASP A 323 8.17 -19.34 -0.01
C ASP A 323 7.57 -17.93 -0.27
N GLY A 324 7.09 -17.26 0.78
CA GLY A 324 6.30 -16.03 0.67
C GLY A 324 4.90 -16.30 0.13
N MET A 325 4.12 -15.23 -0.05
CA MET A 325 2.75 -15.31 -0.55
C MET A 325 2.47 -14.12 -1.47
N LEU A 326 2.02 -14.38 -2.69
CA LEU A 326 1.57 -13.34 -3.61
C LEU A 326 0.05 -13.19 -3.50
N LEU A 327 -0.42 -11.98 -3.22
CA LEU A 327 -1.83 -11.63 -3.16
C LEU A 327 -2.21 -10.86 -4.42
N VAL A 328 -3.26 -11.32 -5.10
CA VAL A 328 -3.81 -10.68 -6.29
C VAL A 328 -5.26 -10.32 -6.02
N GLN A 329 -5.57 -9.02 -6.05
CA GLN A 329 -6.91 -8.49 -5.93
C GLN A 329 -7.29 -7.77 -7.21
N ALA A 330 -8.51 -8.01 -7.69
CA ALA A 330 -9.12 -7.18 -8.71
C ALA A 330 -10.64 -7.28 -8.67
N ALA A 331 -11.29 -6.23 -9.17
CA ALA A 331 -12.65 -6.25 -9.65
C ALA A 331 -12.64 -6.36 -11.18
N VAL A 332 -13.51 -7.20 -11.71
CA VAL A 332 -13.62 -7.49 -13.13
C VAL A 332 -15.07 -7.40 -13.56
N ASP A 333 -15.35 -6.49 -14.49
CA ASP A 333 -16.67 -6.35 -15.10
C ASP A 333 -16.75 -7.19 -16.37
N PHE A 334 -17.84 -7.94 -16.52
CA PHE A 334 -18.11 -8.74 -17.72
C PHE A 334 -19.59 -8.70 -18.11
N PHE A 335 -19.84 -8.84 -19.40
CA PHE A 335 -21.19 -8.94 -19.93
C PHE A 335 -21.78 -10.33 -19.67
N PRO A 336 -23.03 -10.43 -19.16
CA PRO A 336 -23.71 -11.71 -18.98
C PRO A 336 -23.89 -12.40 -20.33
N PRO A 337 -23.90 -13.75 -20.37
CA PRO A 337 -24.19 -14.46 -21.61
C PRO A 337 -25.57 -14.07 -22.13
N GLN A 338 -25.66 -13.56 -23.37
CA GLN A 338 -26.93 -13.34 -24.04
C GLN A 338 -27.78 -14.61 -23.94
N ARG A 339 -28.98 -14.50 -23.36
CA ARG A 339 -30.00 -15.54 -23.54
C ARG A 339 -30.35 -15.55 -25.03
N ASP A 340 -30.21 -16.72 -25.66
CA ASP A 340 -30.75 -16.96 -27.00
C ASP A 340 -32.20 -16.44 -27.03
N ASN A 341 -32.45 -15.37 -27.79
CA ASN A 341 -33.73 -14.66 -28.04
C ASN A 341 -33.95 -13.26 -27.42
N ALA A 342 -32.96 -12.59 -26.84
CA ALA A 342 -33.09 -11.17 -26.49
C ALA A 342 -32.75 -10.26 -27.70
N THR A 343 -33.66 -9.35 -28.07
CA THR A 343 -33.44 -8.33 -29.11
C THR A 343 -32.42 -7.29 -28.65
N VAL A 344 -31.63 -6.78 -29.58
CA VAL A 344 -30.36 -6.03 -29.42
C VAL A 344 -30.50 -4.61 -28.82
N GLU A 345 -31.59 -4.28 -28.12
CA GLU A 345 -31.86 -2.90 -27.68
C GLU A 345 -32.11 -2.71 -26.17
N ASP A 346 -31.77 -3.68 -25.31
CA ASP A 346 -31.96 -3.51 -23.87
C ASP A 346 -30.64 -3.37 -23.07
N HIS A 347 -30.44 -2.14 -22.60
CA HIS A 347 -29.84 -1.67 -21.33
C HIS A 347 -28.34 -1.94 -21.05
N PRO A 348 -27.49 -0.88 -20.98
CA PRO A 348 -26.10 -0.97 -20.51
C PRO A 348 -25.95 -1.28 -19.00
N ASP A 349 -27.05 -1.50 -18.28
CA ASP A 349 -27.09 -1.67 -16.82
C ASP A 349 -26.92 -3.13 -16.34
N ASP A 350 -26.72 -4.10 -17.25
CA ASP A 350 -26.63 -5.53 -16.94
C ASP A 350 -25.18 -6.04 -16.75
N LEU A 351 -24.21 -5.18 -16.43
CA LEU A 351 -22.83 -5.61 -16.16
C LEU A 351 -22.74 -6.41 -14.85
N GLU A 352 -22.16 -7.61 -14.89
CA GLU A 352 -21.84 -8.37 -13.68
C GLU A 352 -20.39 -8.05 -13.26
N THR A 353 -20.20 -7.64 -12.01
CA THR A 353 -18.87 -7.38 -11.43
C THR A 353 -18.47 -8.55 -10.53
N MET A 354 -17.36 -9.20 -10.86
CA MET A 354 -16.70 -10.17 -9.98
C MET A 354 -15.56 -9.48 -9.23
N LEU A 355 -15.64 -9.46 -7.90
CA LEU A 355 -14.49 -9.11 -7.05
C LEU A 355 -13.82 -10.41 -6.61
N PHE A 356 -12.50 -10.52 -6.81
CA PHE A 356 -11.73 -11.66 -6.33
C PHE A 356 -10.46 -11.24 -5.58
N LEU A 357 -10.06 -12.11 -4.64
CA LEU A 357 -8.76 -12.05 -3.96
C LEU A 357 -8.18 -13.46 -3.95
N THR A 358 -7.05 -13.63 -4.64
CA THR A 358 -6.37 -14.93 -4.80
C THR A 358 -5.00 -14.87 -4.14
N ALA A 359 -4.68 -15.88 -3.34
CA ALA A 359 -3.36 -16.06 -2.75
C ALA A 359 -2.60 -17.20 -3.43
N LEU A 360 -1.41 -16.88 -3.92
CA LEU A 360 -0.50 -17.79 -4.59
C LEU A 360 0.74 -18.02 -3.73
N ASP A 361 1.26 -19.24 -3.77
CA ASP A 361 2.58 -19.56 -3.24
C ASP A 361 3.66 -18.86 -4.07
N GLY A 362 4.49 -18.02 -3.43
CA GLY A 362 5.43 -17.16 -4.13
C GLY A 362 6.45 -17.92 -4.98
N ARG A 363 6.79 -19.15 -4.61
CA ARG A 363 7.79 -19.98 -5.31
C ARG A 363 7.19 -20.84 -6.41
N THR A 364 6.04 -21.46 -6.16
CA THR A 364 5.47 -22.48 -7.04
C THR A 364 4.33 -21.96 -7.92
N GLY A 365 3.79 -20.77 -7.62
CA GLY A 365 2.59 -20.27 -8.27
C GLY A 365 1.32 -21.04 -7.90
N LYS A 366 1.41 -22.01 -6.98
CA LYS A 366 0.24 -22.79 -6.60
C LYS A 366 -0.73 -21.92 -5.80
N ILE A 367 -2.00 -21.96 -6.19
CA ILE A 367 -3.09 -21.31 -5.47
C ILE A 367 -3.22 -21.93 -4.08
N ILE A 368 -3.08 -21.11 -3.04
CA ILE A 368 -3.22 -21.49 -1.63
C ILE A 368 -4.70 -21.40 -1.23
N TRP A 369 -5.34 -20.29 -1.56
CA TRP A 369 -6.77 -20.05 -1.38
C TRP A 369 -7.25 -18.97 -2.34
N GLU A 370 -8.54 -18.99 -2.63
CA GLU A 370 -9.24 -18.02 -3.46
C GLU A 370 -10.47 -17.53 -2.72
N ALA A 371 -10.82 -16.27 -2.93
CA ALA A 371 -12.02 -15.66 -2.40
C ALA A 371 -12.72 -14.89 -3.52
N ASP A 372 -13.73 -15.53 -4.11
CA ASP A 372 -14.51 -14.96 -5.21
C ASP A 372 -15.87 -14.48 -4.67
N VAL A 373 -16.28 -13.27 -5.06
CA VAL A 373 -17.63 -12.74 -4.83
C VAL A 373 -18.20 -12.30 -6.18
N LEU A 374 -19.00 -13.17 -6.78
CA LEU A 374 -19.87 -12.82 -7.92
C LEU A 374 -21.10 -12.07 -7.40
N LYS A 375 -21.40 -10.91 -7.98
CA LYS A 375 -22.70 -10.23 -7.81
C LYS A 375 -23.23 -9.84 -9.20
N SER A 376 -24.50 -10.16 -9.47
CA SER A 376 -25.23 -9.52 -10.56
C SER A 376 -25.73 -8.15 -10.09
N TYR A 377 -25.84 -7.19 -11.02
CA TYR A 377 -26.35 -5.84 -10.74
C TYR A 377 -27.77 -5.85 -10.13
N SER A 378 -28.53 -6.94 -10.32
CA SER A 378 -29.87 -7.12 -9.73
C SER A 378 -29.90 -7.41 -8.21
N ASP A 379 -28.75 -7.58 -7.56
CA ASP A 379 -28.62 -7.60 -6.09
C ASP A 379 -28.23 -6.22 -5.53
N GLN A 380 -28.50 -5.13 -6.28
CA GLN A 380 -28.60 -3.79 -5.73
C GLN A 380 -29.55 -3.79 -4.51
N GLU A 381 -29.11 -3.12 -3.43
CA GLU A 381 -29.85 -2.84 -2.19
C GLU A 381 -29.97 -3.93 -1.11
N ARG A 382 -29.08 -4.93 -1.06
CA ARG A 382 -28.80 -5.61 0.22
C ARG A 382 -27.33 -5.53 0.61
N ASP A 383 -26.82 -4.31 0.63
CA ASP A 383 -25.81 -3.98 1.64
C ASP A 383 -26.38 -4.40 2.99
N ALA A 384 -25.56 -5.06 3.81
CA ALA A 384 -25.95 -5.34 5.18
C ALA A 384 -26.47 -4.03 5.79
N PRO A 385 -27.73 -3.95 6.24
CA PRO A 385 -28.19 -2.75 6.90
C PRO A 385 -27.20 -2.47 8.03
N LEU A 386 -26.62 -1.26 8.02
CA LEU A 386 -25.94 -0.74 9.19
C LEU A 386 -26.87 -1.05 10.38
N PRO A 387 -26.37 -1.73 11.43
CA PRO A 387 -27.28 -2.22 12.44
C PRO A 387 -27.89 -1.00 13.16
N VAL A 388 -29.21 -0.95 13.09
CA VAL A 388 -30.19 -0.58 14.12
C VAL A 388 -31.12 0.57 13.72
N GLU A 389 -32.42 0.24 13.69
CA GLU A 389 -33.56 1.14 13.58
C GLU A 389 -33.56 2.27 14.65
N PRO A 390 -34.09 3.47 14.33
CA PRO A 390 -34.15 4.59 15.26
C PRO A 390 -35.20 4.43 16.37
N GLY A 391 -34.88 4.93 17.58
CA GLY A 391 -35.81 5.11 18.70
C GLY A 391 -35.41 4.27 19.92
N THR A 392 -34.65 4.79 20.88
CA THR A 392 -35.16 5.70 21.92
C THR A 392 -33.96 6.33 22.65
N SER A 393 -34.25 7.50 23.21
CA SER A 393 -33.36 8.51 23.76
C SER A 393 -32.30 8.09 24.80
N SER A 394 -31.32 8.99 24.91
CA SER A 394 -30.40 9.25 26.04
C SER A 394 -29.15 8.37 26.16
N SER A 395 -28.00 9.05 26.18
CA SER A 395 -26.77 8.97 27.00
C SER A 395 -26.33 7.68 27.74
N ALA A 396 -27.03 6.55 27.59
CA ALA A 396 -26.93 5.38 28.44
C ALA A 396 -26.98 4.07 27.63
N ARG A 397 -26.15 3.94 26.60
CA ARG A 397 -25.77 2.63 26.04
C ARG A 397 -24.31 2.60 25.58
N ARG A 398 -23.38 2.89 26.50
CA ARG A 398 -21.97 2.43 26.40
C ARG A 398 -21.81 0.91 26.59
N ARG A 399 -22.91 0.16 26.68
CA ARG A 399 -22.95 -1.30 26.81
C ARG A 399 -24.25 -1.83 26.18
N SER A 400 -24.19 -2.29 24.95
CA SER A 400 -25.12 -3.28 24.38
C SER A 400 -24.22 -4.34 23.74
N GLY A 401 -24.18 -5.59 24.18
CA GLY A 401 -25.31 -6.43 24.57
C GLY A 401 -25.86 -7.09 23.30
N ILE A 402 -25.17 -8.16 22.88
CA ILE A 402 -25.34 -9.00 21.69
C ILE A 402 -26.76 -9.58 21.57
N PRO A 403 -27.24 -9.85 20.33
CA PRO A 403 -27.90 -11.11 20.01
C PRO A 403 -27.12 -11.98 19.02
N PHE A 404 -27.44 -13.26 19.11
CA PHE A 404 -26.65 -14.48 18.92
C PHE A 404 -26.14 -14.85 17.52
N ASN A 405 -25.18 -15.78 17.54
CA ASN A 405 -24.73 -16.71 16.50
C ASN A 405 -25.76 -17.07 15.42
N MET A 406 -25.30 -17.13 14.17
CA MET A 406 -25.79 -18.07 13.16
C MET A 406 -24.63 -18.84 12.51
N ASP A 407 -24.65 -20.14 12.78
CA ASP A 407 -24.29 -21.35 12.02
C ASP A 407 -23.06 -21.44 11.11
N GLU A 408 -22.33 -22.54 11.32
CA GLU A 408 -21.15 -23.02 10.60
C GLU A 408 -21.42 -23.55 9.17
N ASN A 409 -22.62 -23.39 8.62
CA ASN A 409 -22.92 -23.81 7.25
C ASN A 409 -23.92 -22.85 6.61
N GLY A 410 -23.43 -21.96 5.75
CA GLY A 410 -24.25 -21.05 4.95
C GLY A 410 -23.55 -19.72 4.73
N SER A 411 -23.66 -19.20 3.51
CA SER A 411 -23.31 -17.85 3.09
C SER A 411 -23.86 -16.79 4.08
N GLY A 412 -23.08 -16.46 5.11
CA GLY A 412 -23.45 -15.53 6.16
C GLY A 412 -22.69 -14.22 6.02
N LEU A 413 -23.43 -13.12 5.90
CA LEU A 413 -22.95 -11.73 5.93
C LEU A 413 -21.76 -11.57 6.89
N ALA A 414 -20.67 -11.00 6.39
CA ALA A 414 -19.51 -10.70 7.24
C ALA A 414 -19.93 -9.76 8.38
N THR A 415 -19.58 -10.11 9.62
CA THR A 415 -19.88 -9.26 10.78
C THR A 415 -19.20 -7.89 10.63
N ASN A 416 -19.80 -6.80 11.12
CA ASN A 416 -19.18 -5.47 11.04
C ASN A 416 -17.87 -5.44 11.85
N CYS A 417 -16.75 -5.06 11.22
CA CYS A 417 -15.44 -5.06 11.87
C CYS A 417 -15.36 -4.16 13.12
N LEU A 418 -16.16 -3.09 13.16
CA LEU A 418 -16.20 -2.15 14.29
C LEU A 418 -16.71 -2.78 15.60
N HIS A 419 -17.35 -3.95 15.54
CA HIS A 419 -17.80 -4.63 16.76
C HIS A 419 -16.67 -5.43 17.42
N ASN A 420 -16.00 -6.29 16.65
CA ASN A 420 -15.05 -7.28 17.19
C ASN A 420 -13.59 -6.83 17.08
N TYR A 421 -13.27 -5.98 16.11
CA TYR A 421 -11.89 -5.64 15.73
C TYR A 421 -11.59 -4.15 15.76
N ARG A 422 -12.46 -3.31 16.36
CA ARG A 422 -12.28 -1.84 16.44
C ARG A 422 -10.89 -1.42 16.88
N ARG A 423 -10.38 -2.01 17.98
CA ARG A 423 -9.04 -1.68 18.48
C ARG A 423 -7.97 -2.02 17.45
N SER A 424 -8.04 -3.22 16.88
CA SER A 424 -7.10 -3.67 15.85
C SER A 424 -7.15 -2.75 14.63
N LEU A 425 -8.34 -2.40 14.12
CA LEU A 425 -8.50 -1.46 13.00
C LEU A 425 -7.82 -0.10 13.28
N LEU A 426 -8.04 0.47 14.46
CA LEU A 426 -7.50 1.78 14.84
C LEU A 426 -5.99 1.78 15.11
N THR A 427 -5.40 0.64 15.48
CA THR A 427 -3.98 0.57 15.89
C THR A 427 -3.05 -0.17 14.93
N SER A 428 -3.58 -0.98 14.01
CA SER A 428 -2.78 -1.82 13.12
C SER A 428 -2.31 -1.13 11.84
N GLY A 429 -2.80 0.07 11.54
CA GLY A 429 -2.54 0.78 10.27
C GLY A 429 -3.56 0.49 9.17
N ALA A 430 -4.66 -0.20 9.49
CA ALA A 430 -5.79 -0.35 8.56
C ALA A 430 -6.49 0.99 8.25
N LEU A 431 -6.40 1.96 9.15
CA LEU A 431 -6.89 3.33 8.99
C LEU A 431 -5.71 4.31 8.98
N PRO A 432 -5.83 5.48 8.31
CA PRO A 432 -7.01 5.99 7.62
C PRO A 432 -7.41 5.19 6.36
N TYR A 433 -8.68 5.28 5.99
CA TYR A 433 -9.20 4.77 4.72
C TYR A 433 -9.62 5.95 3.86
N LEU A 434 -9.22 5.91 2.60
CA LEU A 434 -9.64 6.82 1.54
C LEU A 434 -9.66 5.99 0.25
N TYR A 435 -10.70 6.17 -0.56
CA TYR A 435 -10.77 5.64 -1.91
C TYR A 435 -11.20 6.79 -2.82
N TRP A 436 -10.26 7.36 -3.57
CA TRP A 436 -10.50 8.48 -4.49
C TRP A 436 -10.49 8.01 -5.95
N GLY A 437 -9.82 6.90 -6.25
CA GLY A 437 -9.88 6.22 -7.54
C GLY A 437 -9.32 4.80 -7.47
N ASP A 438 -9.32 4.08 -8.60
CA ASP A 438 -8.90 2.67 -8.67
C ASP A 438 -7.47 2.43 -8.16
N GLU A 439 -6.58 3.42 -8.26
CA GLU A 439 -5.19 3.38 -7.78
C GLU A 439 -5.09 3.38 -6.23
N ASP A 440 -6.18 3.69 -5.50
CA ASP A 440 -6.24 3.61 -4.04
C ASP A 440 -6.56 2.19 -3.53
N ALA A 441 -6.95 1.28 -4.41
CA ALA A 441 -7.18 -0.10 -4.05
C ALA A 441 -5.87 -0.74 -3.58
N VAL A 442 -5.88 -1.26 -2.35
CA VAL A 442 -4.66 -1.79 -1.73
C VAL A 442 -4.95 -3.00 -0.84
N VAL A 443 -3.97 -3.90 -0.77
CA VAL A 443 -4.00 -5.09 0.06
C VAL A 443 -2.82 -5.10 1.01
N HIS A 444 -3.09 -5.30 2.30
CA HIS A 444 -2.06 -5.36 3.33
C HIS A 444 -2.23 -6.58 4.24
N ALA A 445 -1.13 -7.19 4.65
CA ALA A 445 -1.12 -8.16 5.72
C ALA A 445 -0.94 -7.46 7.06
N LEU A 446 -1.90 -7.62 7.98
CA LEU A 446 -1.89 -6.98 9.30
C LEU A 446 -2.08 -8.00 10.42
N HIS A 447 -1.77 -7.57 11.65
CA HIS A 447 -2.00 -8.37 12.85
C HIS A 447 -3.21 -7.84 13.62
N PHE A 448 -4.23 -8.68 13.77
CA PHE A 448 -5.43 -8.41 14.56
C PHE A 448 -5.43 -9.27 15.81
N GLU A 449 -5.54 -8.63 16.97
CA GLU A 449 -5.81 -9.30 18.24
C GLU A 449 -7.31 -9.56 18.37
N THR A 450 -7.70 -10.80 18.68
CA THR A 450 -9.07 -11.09 19.13
C THR A 450 -9.23 -10.58 20.56
N GLN A 451 -10.24 -9.74 20.82
CA GLN A 451 -10.54 -9.33 22.21
C GLN A 451 -10.79 -10.59 23.06
N PRO A 452 -10.08 -10.77 24.20
CA PRO A 452 -10.40 -11.87 25.09
C PRO A 452 -11.81 -11.64 25.64
N GLN A 453 -12.72 -12.60 25.43
CA GLN A 453 -13.94 -12.66 26.21
C GLN A 453 -13.55 -12.69 27.68
N THR A 454 -13.91 -11.65 28.43
CA THR A 454 -13.60 -11.52 29.85
C THR A 454 -14.22 -12.68 30.61
N LYS A 455 -13.45 -13.73 30.88
CA LYS A 455 -13.76 -14.62 32.01
C LYS A 455 -13.62 -13.78 33.28
N PRO A 456 -14.61 -13.77 34.19
CA PRO A 456 -14.52 -13.01 35.42
C PRO A 456 -13.46 -13.64 36.31
N HIS A 457 -12.22 -13.12 36.24
CA HIS A 457 -11.15 -13.63 37.09
C HIS A 457 -11.15 -12.94 38.45
N ALA A 458 -11.18 -13.81 39.45
CA ALA A 458 -10.95 -13.54 40.86
C ALA A 458 -9.71 -12.65 41.08
N LYS A 459 -9.82 -11.81 42.12
CA LYS A 459 -8.79 -10.87 42.58
C LYS A 459 -7.47 -11.59 42.85
N ALA A 460 -6.44 -11.29 42.06
CA ALA A 460 -5.04 -11.58 42.39
C ALA A 460 -4.29 -10.28 42.69
N LYS A 461 -3.44 -10.36 43.72
CA LYS A 461 -2.85 -9.26 44.50
C LYS A 461 -1.79 -8.45 43.73
N ASN A 462 -1.64 -7.21 44.20
CA ASN A 462 -0.65 -6.19 43.82
C ASN A 462 0.78 -6.73 43.61
N GLY A 463 1.31 -6.51 42.41
CA GLY A 463 2.73 -6.57 42.07
C GLY A 463 3.11 -5.34 41.25
N HIS A 464 4.27 -4.76 41.56
CA HIS A 464 4.77 -3.46 41.11
C HIS A 464 4.71 -3.24 39.58
N LYS A 465 4.18 -2.07 39.16
CA LYS A 465 4.20 -1.60 37.78
C LYS A 465 5.58 -1.05 37.43
N HIS A 466 6.33 -1.77 36.62
CA HIS A 466 7.42 -1.18 35.83
C HIS A 466 6.81 -0.51 34.59
N ASN A 467 7.15 0.78 34.40
CA ASN A 467 6.86 1.53 33.17
C ASN A 467 7.68 0.92 32.03
N HIS A 468 7.08 0.02 31.26
CA HIS A 468 7.52 -0.25 29.91
C HIS A 468 6.82 0.72 28.97
N HIS A 469 7.63 1.51 28.25
CA HIS A 469 7.22 2.15 27.02
C HIS A 469 6.53 1.10 26.15
N GLN A 470 5.23 1.26 25.90
CA GLN A 470 4.47 0.44 24.97
C GLN A 470 4.97 0.74 23.56
N GLN A 471 5.99 0.02 23.11
CA GLN A 471 6.06 -0.32 21.70
C GLN A 471 4.87 -1.25 21.42
N PRO A 472 4.05 -1.01 20.38
CA PRO A 472 3.01 -1.95 20.00
C PRO A 472 3.70 -3.27 19.69
N HIS A 473 3.44 -4.31 20.49
CA HIS A 473 3.84 -5.67 20.16
C HIS A 473 3.09 -6.04 18.87
N ARG A 474 3.69 -5.81 17.71
CA ARG A 474 3.17 -6.32 16.43
C ARG A 474 3.37 -7.83 16.45
N GLY A 475 2.31 -8.58 16.72
CA GLY A 475 2.28 -10.01 16.43
C GLY A 475 2.49 -10.23 14.93
N LYS A 476 2.84 -11.46 14.53
CA LYS A 476 2.94 -11.82 13.11
C LYS A 476 1.61 -11.56 12.39
N PRO A 477 1.61 -11.08 11.13
CA PRO A 477 0.38 -10.90 10.38
C PRO A 477 -0.49 -12.16 10.40
N ASN A 478 -1.79 -11.98 10.60
CA ASN A 478 -2.77 -13.06 10.66
C ASN A 478 -4.02 -12.77 9.82
N VAL A 479 -4.16 -11.54 9.34
CA VAL A 479 -5.27 -11.10 8.49
C VAL A 479 -4.75 -10.39 7.26
N VAL A 480 -5.51 -10.49 6.17
CA VAL A 480 -5.39 -9.66 4.98
C VAL A 480 -6.48 -8.61 5.05
N VAL A 481 -6.08 -7.35 4.95
CA VAL A 481 -6.98 -6.19 4.90
C VAL A 481 -6.93 -5.63 3.49
N SER A 482 -8.08 -5.65 2.84
CA SER A 482 -8.32 -5.12 1.51
C SER A 482 -9.10 -3.81 1.63
N LYS A 483 -8.62 -2.76 0.96
CA LYS A 483 -9.34 -1.50 0.77
C LYS A 483 -9.72 -1.42 -0.71
N THR A 484 -11.00 -1.25 -0.99
CA THR A 484 -11.56 -1.11 -2.35
C THR A 484 -12.65 -0.05 -2.34
N HIS A 485 -13.27 0.26 -3.48
CA HIS A 485 -14.44 1.16 -3.52
C HIS A 485 -15.60 0.74 -2.58
N ARG A 486 -15.62 -0.50 -2.10
CA ARG A 486 -16.63 -1.05 -1.18
C ARG A 486 -16.26 -0.92 0.30
N GLY A 487 -15.19 -0.23 0.63
CA GLY A 487 -14.69 -0.09 2.00
C GLY A 487 -13.62 -1.11 2.38
N ILE A 488 -13.62 -1.52 3.65
CA ILE A 488 -12.56 -2.35 4.23
C ILE A 488 -13.06 -3.79 4.39
N GLN A 489 -12.41 -4.73 3.71
CA GLN A 489 -12.62 -6.17 3.87
C GLN A 489 -11.48 -6.79 4.65
N VAL A 490 -11.80 -7.61 5.66
CA VAL A 490 -10.79 -8.31 6.46
C VAL A 490 -10.99 -9.81 6.34
N ARG A 491 -9.93 -10.50 5.93
CA ARG A 491 -9.90 -11.95 5.71
C ARG A 491 -8.77 -12.59 6.50
N SER A 492 -8.93 -13.86 6.84
CA SER A 492 -7.86 -14.65 7.45
C SER A 492 -6.74 -14.92 6.44
N LEU A 493 -5.50 -14.55 6.78
CA LEU A 493 -4.33 -14.76 5.90
C LEU A 493 -4.09 -16.25 5.60
N ARG A 494 -4.48 -17.13 6.53
CA ARG A 494 -4.23 -18.57 6.43
C ARG A 494 -5.10 -19.28 5.37
N ASN A 495 -6.33 -18.82 5.16
CA ASN A 495 -7.34 -19.57 4.39
C ASN A 495 -8.33 -18.69 3.62
N GLY A 496 -8.12 -17.38 3.55
CA GLY A 496 -8.98 -16.46 2.79
C GLY A 496 -10.38 -16.22 3.37
N ARG A 497 -10.74 -16.88 4.49
CA ARG A 497 -12.08 -16.79 5.08
C ARG A 497 -12.37 -15.35 5.50
N SER A 498 -13.51 -14.82 5.06
CA SER A 498 -13.99 -13.49 5.48
C SER A 498 -14.23 -13.48 6.99
N LEU A 499 -13.62 -12.51 7.68
CA LEU A 499 -13.77 -12.30 9.11
C LEU A 499 -14.79 -11.19 9.38
N CYS A 500 -14.63 -10.08 8.68
CA CYS A 500 -15.49 -8.91 8.83
C CYS A 500 -15.37 -7.99 7.61
N HIS A 501 -16.35 -7.10 7.46
CA HIS A 501 -16.37 -6.06 6.43
C HIS A 501 -16.93 -4.77 7.02
N VAL A 502 -16.49 -3.64 6.48
CA VAL A 502 -17.07 -2.31 6.74
C VAL A 502 -17.32 -1.66 5.39
N SER A 503 -18.59 -1.46 5.04
CA SER A 503 -18.97 -0.62 3.90
C SER A 503 -18.64 0.82 4.21
N LEU A 504 -17.86 1.45 3.33
CA LEU A 504 -17.45 2.86 3.42
C LEU A 504 -17.68 3.50 2.05
N TRP A 505 -18.02 4.79 2.03
CA TRP A 505 -18.20 5.53 0.79
C TRP A 505 -16.87 5.82 0.09
N HIS A 506 -16.92 6.01 -1.23
CA HIS A 506 -15.82 6.59 -2.00
C HIS A 506 -15.73 8.10 -1.73
N GLU A 507 -14.60 8.71 -2.10
CA GLU A 507 -14.30 10.15 -1.95
C GLU A 507 -14.46 10.69 -0.51
N THR A 508 -14.43 9.78 0.46
CA THR A 508 -14.60 10.09 1.88
C THR A 508 -13.44 9.52 2.67
N LEU A 509 -12.77 10.38 3.43
CA LEU A 509 -11.70 9.99 4.34
C LEU A 509 -12.29 9.54 5.67
N TYR A 510 -11.98 8.30 6.06
CA TYR A 510 -12.37 7.73 7.33
C TYR A 510 -11.16 7.58 8.26
N ALA A 511 -11.19 8.26 9.41
CA ALA A 511 -10.15 8.20 10.43
C ALA A 511 -10.69 8.56 11.82
N ASP A 512 -10.00 8.15 12.88
CA ASP A 512 -10.26 8.66 14.25
C ASP A 512 -9.53 10.00 14.40
N LEU A 513 -10.19 11.10 14.00
CA LEU A 513 -9.56 12.41 13.86
C LEU A 513 -9.35 13.07 15.23
N ASN A 514 -10.31 12.90 16.15
CA ASN A 514 -10.26 13.51 17.48
C ASN A 514 -9.65 12.57 18.56
N HIS A 515 -9.31 11.33 18.20
CA HIS A 515 -8.76 10.29 19.09
C HIS A 515 -9.71 9.86 20.22
N ASP A 516 -11.02 9.87 19.97
CA ASP A 516 -12.04 9.33 20.88
C ASP A 516 -12.33 7.83 20.63
N GLY A 517 -11.70 7.28 19.58
CA GLY A 517 -11.81 5.91 19.15
C GLY A 517 -13.00 5.63 18.26
N VAL A 518 -13.88 6.60 18.00
CA VAL A 518 -14.95 6.53 16.99
C VAL A 518 -14.34 6.83 15.62
N LEU A 519 -14.91 6.24 14.57
CA LEU A 519 -14.48 6.51 13.21
C LEU A 519 -15.23 7.74 12.71
N ASP A 520 -14.49 8.75 12.27
CA ASP A 520 -15.01 9.99 11.71
C ASP A 520 -14.90 9.95 10.19
N ALA A 521 -15.82 10.59 9.49
CA ALA A 521 -15.90 10.68 8.04
C ALA A 521 -15.70 12.14 7.60
N THR A 522 -14.80 12.38 6.66
CA THR A 522 -14.57 13.69 6.04
C THR A 522 -14.80 13.58 4.54
N PHE A 523 -15.77 14.32 4.03
CA PHE A 523 -15.96 14.49 2.59
C PHE A 523 -15.85 15.97 2.22
N MET A 524 -15.54 16.21 0.96
CA MET A 524 -15.36 17.54 0.39
C MET A 524 -16.45 17.77 -0.65
N MET A 525 -17.07 18.94 -0.61
CA MET A 525 -18.12 19.34 -1.55
C MET A 525 -17.68 20.63 -2.22
N THR A 526 -17.52 20.59 -3.54
CA THR A 526 -17.11 21.72 -4.36
C THR A 526 -18.01 21.85 -5.59
N GLY A 527 -18.11 23.07 -6.14
CA GLY A 527 -18.86 23.31 -7.37
C GLY A 527 -20.35 23.61 -7.15
N LYS A 528 -21.14 23.45 -8.23
CA LYS A 528 -22.56 23.81 -8.25
C LYS A 528 -23.43 22.61 -7.90
N HIS A 529 -24.15 22.69 -6.80
CA HIS A 529 -25.08 21.64 -6.39
C HIS A 529 -26.53 22.07 -6.54
N ARG A 530 -27.36 21.17 -7.06
CA ARG A 530 -28.82 21.31 -7.06
C ARG A 530 -29.37 20.80 -5.73
N LEU A 531 -30.21 21.58 -5.08
CA LEU A 531 -30.95 21.09 -3.93
C LEU A 531 -32.12 20.19 -4.40
N PRO A 532 -32.22 18.92 -3.97
CA PRO A 532 -33.38 18.09 -4.26
C PRO A 532 -34.68 18.71 -3.74
N GLY A 533 -35.76 18.55 -4.52
CA GLY A 533 -37.09 19.00 -4.13
C GLY A 533 -37.67 18.15 -2.98
N GLU A 534 -38.68 18.65 -2.26
CA GLU A 534 -39.32 17.91 -1.15
C GLU A 534 -39.78 16.50 -1.57
N ASP A 535 -40.28 16.33 -2.79
CA ASP A 535 -40.73 15.04 -3.33
C ASP A 535 -39.58 14.05 -3.60
N GLU A 536 -38.38 14.53 -3.95
CA GLU A 536 -37.19 13.70 -4.22
C GLU A 536 -36.54 13.21 -2.92
N THR A 537 -36.72 13.94 -1.81
CA THR A 537 -36.20 13.53 -0.50
C THR A 537 -36.98 12.38 0.13
N ALA A 538 -38.15 12.01 -0.39
CA ALA A 538 -38.99 10.96 0.17
C ALA A 538 -38.36 9.57 0.08
N ASP A 539 -37.67 9.29 -1.03
CA ASP A 539 -37.04 7.99 -1.32
C ASP A 539 -35.63 7.83 -0.71
N MET A 540 -35.06 8.90 -0.15
CA MET A 540 -33.73 8.89 0.46
C MET A 540 -33.73 8.20 1.84
N SER A 541 -32.61 7.55 2.16
CA SER A 541 -32.35 7.02 3.50
C SER A 541 -32.29 8.14 4.55
N GLU A 542 -32.52 7.82 5.82
CA GLU A 542 -32.47 8.82 6.90
C GLU A 542 -31.08 9.46 7.06
N ASP A 543 -30.01 8.70 6.77
CA ASP A 543 -28.63 9.20 6.83
C ASP A 543 -28.38 10.21 5.71
N GLU A 544 -28.85 9.93 4.49
CA GLU A 544 -28.74 10.86 3.35
C GLU A 544 -29.58 12.11 3.57
N LYS A 545 -30.80 11.98 4.10
CA LYS A 545 -31.64 13.12 4.51
C LYS A 545 -30.95 14.00 5.54
N TRP A 546 -30.20 13.40 6.46
CA TRP A 546 -29.46 14.15 7.48
C TRP A 546 -28.29 14.94 6.87
N ILE A 547 -27.50 14.31 5.99
CA ILE A 547 -26.41 14.99 5.26
C ILE A 547 -26.97 16.12 4.41
N TYR A 548 -28.09 15.89 3.73
CA TYR A 548 -28.77 16.92 2.95
C TYR A 548 -29.20 18.11 3.80
N LYS A 549 -29.79 17.88 4.98
CA LYS A 549 -30.14 18.96 5.92
C LYS A 549 -28.91 19.74 6.40
N LEU A 550 -27.76 19.07 6.56
CA LEU A 550 -26.52 19.75 6.89
C LEU A 550 -26.06 20.63 5.73
N MET A 551 -26.11 20.13 4.50
CA MET A 551 -25.80 20.89 3.29
C MET A 551 -26.65 22.14 3.14
N LEU A 552 -27.97 22.02 3.35
CA LEU A 552 -28.89 23.17 3.35
C LEU A 552 -28.45 24.24 4.35
N ARG A 553 -28.08 23.85 5.57
CA ARG A 553 -27.61 24.79 6.60
C ARG A 553 -26.33 25.53 6.17
N VAL A 554 -25.41 24.83 5.51
CA VAL A 554 -24.15 25.41 5.03
C VAL A 554 -24.41 26.42 3.92
N VAL A 555 -25.32 26.09 3.00
CA VAL A 555 -25.77 27.01 1.94
C VAL A 555 -26.48 28.24 2.53
N GLU A 556 -27.38 28.05 3.49
CA GLU A 556 -28.10 29.15 4.16
C GLU A 556 -27.15 30.10 4.91
N ASP A 557 -26.12 29.57 5.58
CA ASP A 557 -25.11 30.40 6.29
C ASP A 557 -24.28 31.23 5.30
N GLU A 558 -23.92 30.67 4.14
CA GLU A 558 -23.25 31.40 3.05
C GLU A 558 -24.16 32.49 2.45
N GLU A 559 -25.43 32.20 2.16
CA GLU A 559 -26.35 33.21 1.64
C GLU A 559 -26.59 34.35 2.64
N ALA A 560 -26.67 34.03 3.94
CA ALA A 560 -26.79 35.01 5.01
C ALA A 560 -25.55 35.94 5.07
N ARG A 561 -24.35 35.43 4.77
CA ARG A 561 -23.12 36.25 4.64
C ARG A 561 -23.16 37.15 3.41
N VAL A 562 -23.74 36.68 2.30
CA VAL A 562 -23.58 37.29 0.97
C VAL A 562 -24.70 38.29 0.62
N GLN A 563 -25.80 38.38 1.37
CA GLN A 563 -26.89 39.36 1.16
C GLN A 563 -27.43 39.42 -0.29
N SER A 564 -27.24 38.36 -1.09
CA SER A 564 -27.75 38.29 -2.45
C SER A 564 -29.06 37.49 -2.46
N ARG A 565 -30.14 38.14 -2.90
CA ARG A 565 -31.39 37.45 -3.25
C ARG A 565 -31.38 37.20 -4.75
N ARG A 566 -30.98 36.02 -5.18
CA ARG A 566 -31.34 35.53 -6.52
C ARG A 566 -31.83 34.09 -6.46
N ASP A 567 -32.84 33.88 -7.30
CA ASP A 567 -33.64 32.69 -7.51
C ASP A 567 -32.79 31.58 -8.19
N GLN A 568 -31.76 31.08 -7.52
CA GLN A 568 -30.86 30.07 -8.08
C GLN A 568 -31.17 28.69 -7.50
N ARG A 569 -31.71 27.80 -8.33
CA ARG A 569 -31.87 26.35 -8.04
C ARG A 569 -30.53 25.61 -7.83
N TYR A 570 -29.41 26.31 -7.95
CA TYR A 570 -28.06 25.77 -7.86
C TYR A 570 -27.22 26.67 -6.96
N HIS A 571 -26.56 26.07 -5.97
CA HIS A 571 -25.71 26.78 -5.03
C HIS A 571 -24.26 26.36 -5.20
N HIS A 572 -23.35 27.33 -5.15
CA HIS A 572 -21.93 27.07 -5.12
C HIS A 572 -21.52 26.68 -3.71
N VAL A 573 -21.09 25.43 -3.52
CA VAL A 573 -20.56 24.94 -2.25
C VAL A 573 -19.06 24.76 -2.43
N CYS A 574 -18.26 25.21 -1.47
CA CYS A 574 -16.84 24.84 -1.38
C CYS A 574 -16.46 24.63 0.09
N HIS A 575 -16.87 23.48 0.63
CA HIS A 575 -16.75 23.15 2.05
C HIS A 575 -16.25 21.73 2.25
N SER A 576 -15.50 21.53 3.33
CA SER A 576 -15.25 20.21 3.90
C SER A 576 -16.17 20.01 5.10
N MET A 577 -16.84 18.87 5.16
CA MET A 577 -17.70 18.49 6.27
C MET A 577 -17.10 17.27 6.97
N THR A 578 -16.90 17.38 8.28
CA THR A 578 -16.36 16.30 9.10
C THR A 578 -17.43 15.83 10.08
N LEU A 579 -17.75 14.55 10.01
CA LEU A 579 -18.84 13.90 10.74
C LEU A 579 -18.28 12.80 11.64
N SER A 580 -18.87 12.59 12.81
CA SER A 580 -18.50 11.48 13.69
C SER A 580 -19.48 10.32 13.60
N GLY A 581 -18.95 9.10 13.54
CA GLY A 581 -19.69 7.85 13.55
C GLY A 581 -19.90 7.21 12.17
N ILE A 582 -20.19 5.91 12.19
CA ILE A 582 -20.66 5.14 11.01
C ILE A 582 -21.92 4.35 11.41
N PRO A 583 -23.11 4.70 10.90
CA PRO A 583 -23.39 5.88 10.07
C PRO A 583 -23.08 7.20 10.83
N PRO A 584 -22.85 8.31 10.11
CA PRO A 584 -22.59 9.61 10.74
C PRO A 584 -23.78 10.03 11.61
N ARG A 585 -23.50 10.54 12.81
CA ARG A 585 -24.53 10.91 13.80
C ARG A 585 -24.42 12.34 14.30
N GLU A 586 -23.23 12.92 14.18
CA GLU A 586 -22.92 14.24 14.72
C GLU A 586 -21.95 14.94 13.77
N GLU A 587 -22.18 16.23 13.56
CA GLU A 587 -21.23 17.10 12.88
C GLU A 587 -20.10 17.46 13.86
N LEU A 588 -18.86 17.14 13.52
CA LEU A 588 -17.70 17.60 14.29
C LEU A 588 -17.38 19.05 13.96
N PHE A 589 -17.30 19.36 12.66
CA PHE A 589 -17.17 20.73 12.15
C PHE A 589 -17.41 20.76 10.63
N THR A 590 -17.77 21.95 10.15
CA THR A 590 -17.75 22.33 8.74
C THR A 590 -16.69 23.40 8.51
N TYR A 591 -15.93 23.30 7.42
CA TYR A 591 -14.81 24.19 7.11
C TYR A 591 -14.89 24.73 5.68
N PRO A 592 -14.89 26.07 5.45
CA PRO A 592 -14.86 26.66 4.11
C PRO A 592 -13.46 26.52 3.50
N MET A 593 -13.39 26.03 2.25
CA MET A 593 -12.11 25.76 1.55
C MET A 593 -11.80 26.78 0.44
N CYS A 594 -12.80 27.53 -0.02
CA CYS A 594 -12.61 28.55 -1.04
C CYS A 594 -13.01 29.92 -0.48
N GLU A 595 -12.30 30.96 -0.92
CA GLU A 595 -12.73 32.34 -0.76
C GLU A 595 -13.58 32.71 -1.98
N LEU A 596 -14.86 33.03 -1.77
CA LEU A 596 -15.75 33.46 -2.85
C LEU A 596 -15.33 34.87 -3.30
N ASP A 597 -14.55 34.96 -4.39
CA ASP A 597 -14.16 36.26 -4.96
C ASP A 597 -15.32 36.82 -5.80
N HIS A 598 -16.07 37.75 -5.20
CA HIS A 598 -17.29 38.32 -5.76
C HIS A 598 -17.04 39.48 -6.75
N GLU A 599 -15.82 40.00 -6.87
CA GLU A 599 -15.55 41.17 -7.72
C GLU A 599 -15.35 40.85 -9.21
N HIS A 600 -14.94 39.61 -9.55
CA HIS A 600 -14.52 39.28 -10.93
C HIS A 600 -15.37 38.26 -11.68
N ASN A 601 -16.35 37.60 -11.04
CA ASN A 601 -17.40 36.80 -11.68
C ASN A 601 -16.97 35.76 -12.75
N GLU A 602 -15.69 35.38 -12.85
CA GLU A 602 -15.17 34.50 -13.93
C GLU A 602 -14.26 33.33 -13.48
N GLU A 603 -14.01 33.09 -12.19
CA GLU A 603 -13.13 31.97 -11.75
C GLU A 603 -13.77 30.92 -10.82
N LEU A 604 -15.11 30.95 -10.64
CA LEU A 604 -15.84 29.98 -9.80
C LEU A 604 -16.44 28.79 -10.58
N LEU A 605 -16.13 28.65 -11.86
CA LEU A 605 -16.51 27.49 -12.64
C LEU A 605 -15.41 26.44 -12.52
N GLU A 606 -15.74 25.32 -11.89
CA GLU A 606 -14.95 24.08 -11.81
C GLU A 606 -13.87 24.05 -10.71
N THR A 607 -14.26 24.36 -9.47
CA THR A 607 -13.47 23.96 -8.29
C THR A 607 -13.60 22.46 -8.07
N GLU A 608 -12.50 21.74 -8.19
CA GLU A 608 -12.41 20.30 -7.95
C GLU A 608 -11.58 20.01 -6.69
N PRO A 609 -12.04 19.13 -5.79
CA PRO A 609 -11.30 18.81 -4.58
C PRO A 609 -10.19 17.80 -4.91
N GLY A 610 -9.08 17.90 -4.18
CA GLY A 610 -8.06 16.84 -4.15
C GLY A 610 -8.34 15.85 -3.01
N PRO A 611 -7.72 14.65 -3.03
CA PRO A 611 -7.88 13.65 -1.99
C PRO A 611 -7.47 14.20 -0.61
N PRO A 612 -8.36 14.23 0.40
CA PRO A 612 -8.02 14.72 1.73
C PRO A 612 -7.04 13.79 2.45
N LEU A 613 -6.05 14.37 3.12
CA LEU A 613 -5.01 13.61 3.82
C LEU A 613 -5.11 13.81 5.34
N ALA A 614 -5.27 12.71 6.08
CA ALA A 614 -5.12 12.70 7.54
C ALA A 614 -3.63 12.69 7.91
N VAL A 615 -3.19 13.69 8.67
CA VAL A 615 -1.82 13.83 9.16
C VAL A 615 -1.78 13.91 10.68
N GLU A 616 -0.64 13.59 11.30
CA GLU A 616 -0.54 13.67 12.76
C GLU A 616 -0.76 15.10 13.25
N ALA A 617 -1.57 15.25 14.30
CA ALA A 617 -1.84 16.55 14.89
C ALA A 617 -0.55 17.25 15.33
N MET A 618 -0.40 18.55 15.04
CA MET A 618 0.79 19.31 15.48
C MET A 618 0.94 19.31 17.00
N ARG A 619 -0.18 19.25 17.72
CA ARG A 619 -0.25 19.24 19.18
C ARG A 619 -1.37 18.30 19.64
N GLY A 620 -1.04 17.38 20.54
CA GLY A 620 -2.00 16.45 21.13
C GLY A 620 -2.05 15.11 20.40
N LYS A 621 -3.14 14.38 20.60
CA LYS A 621 -3.43 13.12 19.91
C LYS A 621 -4.48 13.37 18.83
N GLY A 622 -4.58 12.46 17.87
CA GLY A 622 -5.49 12.55 16.74
C GLY A 622 -4.80 13.04 15.48
N HIS A 623 -5.62 13.45 14.51
CA HIS A 623 -5.17 13.83 13.18
C HIS A 623 -5.63 15.27 12.85
N ASP A 624 -4.76 16.01 12.19
CA ASP A 624 -5.15 17.18 11.41
C ASP A 624 -5.48 16.72 9.98
N LEU A 625 -6.24 17.51 9.26
CA LEU A 625 -6.58 17.30 7.85
C LEU A 625 -5.75 18.25 6.99
N ILE A 626 -5.23 17.74 5.88
CA ILE A 626 -4.75 18.53 4.76
C ILE A 626 -5.84 18.47 3.68
N LEU A 627 -6.33 19.63 3.28
CA LEU A 627 -7.40 19.80 2.30
C LEU A 627 -6.86 20.64 1.15
N ALA A 628 -7.09 20.23 -0.09
CA ALA A 628 -6.65 20.96 -1.26
C ALA A 628 -7.75 21.06 -2.31
N VAL A 629 -7.70 22.13 -3.09
CA VAL A 629 -8.57 22.35 -4.25
C VAL A 629 -7.71 22.69 -5.47
N ASN A 630 -8.21 22.37 -6.65
CA ASN A 630 -7.47 22.45 -7.91
C ASN A 630 -6.94 23.83 -8.29
N ASN A 631 -7.51 24.90 -7.73
CA ASN A 631 -7.02 26.28 -7.88
C ASN A 631 -5.74 26.58 -7.05
N GLY A 632 -5.15 25.56 -6.44
CA GLY A 632 -3.89 25.63 -5.71
C GLY A 632 -4.03 26.11 -4.27
N ILE A 633 -5.22 26.15 -3.69
CA ILE A 633 -5.40 26.47 -2.27
C ILE A 633 -5.20 25.20 -1.44
N LEU A 634 -4.35 25.28 -0.42
CA LEU A 634 -4.05 24.20 0.52
C LEU A 634 -4.29 24.66 1.95
N HIS A 635 -5.07 23.91 2.71
CA HIS A 635 -5.32 24.16 4.12
C HIS A 635 -4.83 23.02 4.98
N ARG A 636 -4.34 23.35 6.17
CA ARG A 636 -4.25 22.41 7.29
C ARG A 636 -5.24 22.77 8.36
N VAL A 637 -6.15 21.85 8.67
CA VAL A 637 -7.25 22.06 9.60
C VAL A 637 -7.14 21.05 10.73
N ARG A 638 -7.30 21.48 11.97
CA ARG A 638 -7.31 20.58 13.11
C ARG A 638 -8.65 19.85 13.21
N SER A 639 -8.69 18.70 13.91
CA SER A 639 -9.92 17.93 14.18
C SER A 639 -11.07 18.67 14.89
N ASN A 640 -10.90 19.95 15.25
CA ASN A 640 -11.95 20.82 15.77
C ASN A 640 -12.33 21.98 14.83
N GLY A 641 -11.98 21.88 13.54
CA GLY A 641 -12.24 22.89 12.52
C GLY A 641 -11.34 24.12 12.56
N ARG A 642 -10.34 24.18 13.47
CA ARG A 642 -9.43 25.34 13.53
C ARG A 642 -8.33 25.23 12.48
N LYS A 643 -8.31 26.19 11.56
CA LYS A 643 -7.20 26.44 10.63
C LYS A 643 -5.86 26.54 11.37
N GLN A 644 -4.89 25.72 10.96
CA GLN A 644 -3.51 25.78 11.43
C GLN A 644 -2.69 26.70 10.51
N TRP A 645 -2.79 26.47 9.21
CA TRP A 645 -2.20 27.32 8.17
C TRP A 645 -2.96 27.15 6.86
N GLU A 646 -2.69 28.06 5.94
CA GLU A 646 -3.24 28.10 4.59
C GLU A 646 -2.16 28.60 3.64
N LEU A 647 -2.12 28.01 2.45
CA LEU A 647 -1.17 28.34 1.39
C LEU A 647 -1.98 28.58 0.10
N TYR A 648 -1.75 29.74 -0.50
CA TYR A 648 -2.31 30.10 -1.81
C TYR A 648 -1.28 29.84 -2.90
N GLY A 649 -1.39 28.69 -3.54
CA GLY A 649 -0.51 28.24 -4.61
C GLY A 649 -0.50 29.13 -5.85
N ARG A 650 -1.61 29.85 -6.13
CA ARG A 650 -1.74 30.75 -7.29
C ARG A 650 -0.68 31.85 -7.40
N TYR A 651 -0.01 32.19 -6.29
CA TYR A 651 1.06 33.20 -6.27
C TYR A 651 2.45 32.62 -6.51
N HIS A 652 2.55 31.32 -6.76
CA HIS A 652 3.80 30.60 -6.94
C HIS A 652 3.86 29.98 -8.34
N GLU A 653 5.00 30.13 -9.00
CA GLU A 653 5.23 29.53 -10.31
C GLU A 653 5.23 28.00 -10.23
N ASN A 654 4.57 27.36 -11.19
CA ASN A 654 4.45 25.90 -11.31
C ASN A 654 3.87 25.24 -10.05
N PHE A 655 2.90 25.89 -9.40
CA PHE A 655 2.15 25.24 -8.33
C PHE A 655 1.16 24.21 -8.93
N PRO A 656 0.98 23.04 -8.30
CA PRO A 656 0.04 22.00 -8.72
C PRO A 656 -1.38 22.50 -8.94
N THR A 657 -1.93 22.17 -10.10
CA THR A 657 -3.35 22.29 -10.47
C THR A 657 -3.79 20.99 -11.16
N TRP A 658 -5.08 20.70 -11.16
CA TRP A 658 -5.63 19.51 -11.82
C TRP A 658 -7.02 19.76 -12.39
N GLU A 659 -7.34 19.09 -13.49
CA GLU A 659 -8.71 19.01 -14.01
C GLU A 659 -9.53 17.95 -13.26
N ASP A 660 -8.94 16.79 -12.99
CA ASP A 660 -9.54 15.67 -12.27
C ASP A 660 -8.66 15.29 -11.06
N GLY A 661 -9.26 15.21 -9.87
CA GLY A 661 -8.58 14.81 -8.64
C GLY A 661 -8.08 13.35 -8.63
N SER A 662 -8.47 12.52 -9.59
CA SER A 662 -8.15 11.08 -9.64
C SER A 662 -6.65 10.76 -9.65
N TYR A 663 -5.86 11.55 -10.41
CA TYR A 663 -4.40 11.39 -10.50
C TYR A 663 -3.62 12.29 -9.53
N THR A 664 -4.33 13.15 -8.80
CA THR A 664 -3.73 14.01 -7.77
C THR A 664 -3.27 13.17 -6.60
N LEU A 665 -2.06 13.43 -6.12
CA LEU A 665 -1.50 12.78 -4.92
C LEU A 665 -1.23 13.84 -3.86
N ILE A 666 -1.77 13.62 -2.67
CA ILE A 666 -1.48 14.41 -1.47
C ILE A 666 -1.03 13.44 -0.39
N ASP A 667 0.25 13.48 -0.06
CA ASP A 667 0.82 12.56 0.94
C ASP A 667 2.04 13.19 1.64
N ARG A 668 2.75 12.39 2.44
CA ARG A 668 3.93 12.76 3.21
C ARG A 668 5.18 12.14 2.62
N ILE A 669 6.22 12.95 2.48
CA ILE A 669 7.58 12.48 2.19
C ILE A 669 8.22 11.99 3.50
N ASP A 670 8.52 10.71 3.62
CA ASP A 670 9.19 10.18 4.81
C ASP A 670 10.70 10.43 4.74
N ALA A 671 11.20 11.45 5.45
CA ALA A 671 12.64 11.69 5.60
C ALA A 671 13.15 11.11 6.94
N LYS A 672 13.40 9.79 6.97
CA LYS A 672 13.71 9.05 8.21
C LYS A 672 15.13 9.29 8.73
N LYS A 673 16.10 9.50 7.83
CA LYS A 673 17.51 9.71 8.20
C LYS A 673 17.85 11.17 8.52
N VAL A 674 16.94 12.11 8.27
CA VAL A 674 17.10 13.53 8.60
C VAL A 674 16.85 13.77 10.09
N ILE A 675 17.59 14.68 10.72
CA ILE A 675 17.49 14.98 12.17
C ILE A 675 17.13 16.45 12.39
N PRO A 676 16.00 16.79 13.06
CA PRO A 676 14.95 15.86 13.47
C PRO A 676 14.29 15.20 12.25
N SER A 677 13.72 14.00 12.42
CA SER A 677 12.96 13.38 11.34
C SER A 677 11.75 14.26 11.03
N THR A 678 11.63 14.61 9.76
CA THR A 678 10.58 15.49 9.25
C THR A 678 9.82 14.78 8.17
N ARG A 679 8.57 15.14 7.99
CA ARG A 679 7.74 14.59 6.93
C ARG A 679 7.10 15.75 6.14
N PRO A 680 7.75 16.32 5.12
CA PRO A 680 7.11 17.32 4.26
C PRO A 680 5.80 16.80 3.65
N VAL A 681 4.89 17.71 3.30
CA VAL A 681 3.70 17.36 2.50
C VAL A 681 4.08 17.50 1.03
N VAL A 682 3.77 16.49 0.22
CA VAL A 682 3.86 16.56 -1.24
C VAL A 682 2.46 16.68 -1.81
N VAL A 683 2.28 17.58 -2.76
CA VAL A 683 1.07 17.72 -3.57
C VAL A 683 1.49 17.60 -5.02
N THR A 684 0.84 16.72 -5.79
CA THR A 684 1.06 16.60 -7.24
C THR A 684 -0.24 16.91 -7.97
N GLY A 685 -0.15 17.68 -9.04
CA GLY A 685 -1.24 17.90 -9.98
C GLY A 685 -0.87 17.32 -11.35
N ASP A 686 -1.53 17.77 -12.40
CA ASP A 686 -1.38 17.20 -13.74
C ASP A 686 0.04 17.40 -14.29
N ASN A 687 0.61 18.59 -14.07
CA ASN A 687 1.88 19.02 -14.69
C ASN A 687 2.94 19.49 -13.70
N SER A 688 2.74 19.34 -12.39
CA SER A 688 3.73 19.78 -11.41
C SER A 688 3.53 19.16 -10.03
N MET A 689 4.55 19.31 -9.20
CA MET A 689 4.55 18.96 -7.78
C MET A 689 4.99 20.15 -6.92
N ALA A 690 4.48 20.20 -5.69
CA ALA A 690 4.91 21.12 -4.65
C ALA A 690 5.27 20.35 -3.37
N LEU A 691 6.37 20.76 -2.74
CA LEU A 691 6.74 20.34 -1.39
C LEU A 691 6.41 21.46 -0.41
N VAL A 692 5.67 21.13 0.64
CA VAL A 692 5.17 22.08 1.63
C VAL A 692 5.66 21.72 3.03
N ALA A 693 6.10 22.73 3.77
CA ALA A 693 6.54 22.59 5.14
C ALA A 693 5.36 22.14 6.03
N PRO A 694 5.50 21.04 6.78
CA PRO A 694 4.37 20.44 7.45
C PRO A 694 3.79 21.34 8.56
N ARG A 695 4.63 22.09 9.30
CA ARG A 695 4.14 22.92 10.41
C ARG A 695 3.77 24.35 10.02
N SER A 696 4.50 24.97 9.10
CA SER A 696 4.29 26.37 8.74
C SER A 696 3.40 26.57 7.51
N GLY A 697 3.21 25.54 6.68
CA GLY A 697 2.52 25.68 5.40
C GLY A 697 3.32 26.44 4.35
N VAL A 698 4.60 26.72 4.61
CA VAL A 698 5.48 27.42 3.66
C VAL A 698 5.84 26.50 2.51
N LEU A 699 5.74 27.01 1.28
CA LEU A 699 6.24 26.33 0.09
C LEU A 699 7.76 26.16 0.15
N LEU A 700 8.24 24.92 0.04
CA LEU A 700 9.67 24.58 0.08
C LEU A 700 10.29 24.58 -1.32
N SER A 701 9.62 23.90 -2.26
CA SER A 701 10.03 23.85 -3.67
C SER A 701 8.87 23.41 -4.56
N THR A 702 8.90 23.80 -5.83
CA THR A 702 8.06 23.23 -6.90
C THR A 702 8.93 22.56 -7.96
N ALA A 703 8.37 21.59 -8.66
CA ALA A 703 8.98 21.01 -9.85
C ALA A 703 7.89 20.78 -10.90
N ALA A 704 8.16 21.16 -12.15
CA ALA A 704 7.25 20.95 -13.27
C ALA A 704 7.51 19.60 -13.93
N PHE A 705 6.44 18.95 -14.37
CA PHE A 705 6.48 17.76 -15.21
C PHE A 705 6.47 18.17 -16.69
N PRO A 706 7.20 17.48 -17.57
CA PRO A 706 7.25 17.83 -18.99
C PRO A 706 5.91 17.67 -19.73
N GLN A 707 5.07 16.75 -19.26
CA GLN A 707 3.75 16.43 -19.82
C GLN A 707 2.77 16.06 -18.70
N PRO A 708 1.45 16.08 -18.97
CA PRO A 708 0.44 15.62 -18.03
C PRO A 708 0.69 14.18 -17.59
N VAL A 709 0.52 13.95 -16.28
CA VAL A 709 0.57 12.60 -15.74
C VAL A 709 -0.58 11.75 -16.30
N THR A 710 -0.28 10.50 -16.65
CA THR A 710 -1.29 9.56 -17.13
C THR A 710 -1.76 8.59 -16.05
N GLN A 711 -1.04 8.56 -14.92
CA GLN A 711 -1.27 7.71 -13.75
C GLN A 711 -0.86 8.49 -12.49
N ARG A 712 -1.41 8.11 -11.34
CA ARG A 712 -1.03 8.72 -10.06
C ARG A 712 0.47 8.49 -9.79
N PRO A 713 1.23 9.53 -9.40
CA PRO A 713 2.65 9.36 -9.08
C PRO A 713 2.91 8.35 -7.96
N VAL A 714 4.02 7.61 -8.06
CA VAL A 714 4.41 6.59 -7.07
C VAL A 714 5.46 7.16 -6.12
N LEU A 715 5.19 7.04 -4.82
CA LEU A 715 6.11 7.43 -3.75
C LEU A 715 6.98 6.25 -3.33
N VAL A 716 8.29 6.38 -3.54
CA VAL A 716 9.24 5.31 -3.23
C VAL A 716 10.65 5.85 -3.06
N ASP A 717 11.42 5.32 -2.11
CA ASP A 717 12.84 5.64 -1.95
C ASP A 717 13.67 4.83 -2.97
N PHE A 718 13.87 5.37 -4.17
CA PHE A 718 14.53 4.63 -5.26
C PHE A 718 16.07 4.70 -5.20
N ASN A 719 16.63 5.56 -4.35
CA ASN A 719 18.07 5.73 -4.22
C ASN A 719 18.64 5.19 -2.89
N GLY A 720 17.77 4.70 -2.00
CA GLY A 720 18.10 4.13 -0.71
C GLY A 720 18.56 5.15 0.35
N ASP A 721 18.36 6.45 0.11
CA ASP A 721 18.82 7.51 1.01
C ASP A 721 17.97 7.64 2.28
N GLY A 722 16.82 6.95 2.35
CA GLY A 722 15.89 6.98 3.46
C GLY A 722 14.89 8.14 3.41
N THR A 723 14.85 8.86 2.28
CA THR A 723 13.86 9.87 1.91
C THR A 723 12.99 9.31 0.80
N THR A 724 11.68 9.46 0.92
CA THR A 724 10.75 9.09 -0.16
C THR A 724 10.97 9.98 -1.39
N ASP A 725 11.22 9.36 -2.54
CA ASP A 725 11.30 10.02 -3.84
C ASP A 725 9.98 9.85 -4.62
N LEU A 726 9.91 10.43 -5.82
CA LEU A 726 8.71 10.43 -6.65
C LEU A 726 9.01 9.89 -8.06
N ILE A 727 8.23 8.90 -8.51
CA ILE A 727 8.22 8.44 -9.91
C ILE A 727 6.93 8.92 -10.57
N VAL A 728 7.08 9.61 -11.70
CA VAL A 728 5.99 10.21 -12.46
C VAL A 728 5.89 9.55 -13.83
N THR A 729 4.68 9.11 -14.19
CA THR A 729 4.39 8.46 -15.46
C THR A 729 3.62 9.41 -16.37
N THR A 730 4.18 9.66 -17.55
CA THR A 730 3.62 10.53 -18.60
C THR A 730 3.38 9.73 -19.88
N GLY A 731 2.77 10.34 -20.90
CA GLY A 731 2.52 9.69 -22.19
C GLY A 731 3.79 9.19 -22.89
N ASP A 732 4.91 9.91 -22.75
CA ASP A 732 6.16 9.70 -23.47
C ASP A 732 7.28 9.08 -22.63
N ALA A 733 7.25 9.20 -21.30
CA ALA A 733 8.35 8.74 -20.46
C ALA A 733 7.96 8.46 -19.00
N PHE A 734 8.87 7.78 -18.30
CA PHE A 734 8.90 7.69 -16.84
C PHE A 734 9.97 8.63 -16.30
N TRP A 735 9.62 9.46 -15.32
CA TRP A 735 10.49 10.49 -14.74
C TRP A 735 10.72 10.22 -13.25
N GLY A 736 11.98 10.10 -12.83
CA GLY A 736 12.34 9.93 -11.42
C GLY A 736 12.81 11.23 -10.80
N TYR A 737 12.07 11.76 -9.83
CA TYR A 737 12.41 12.97 -9.07
C TYR A 737 12.97 12.58 -7.71
N HIS A 738 14.25 12.89 -7.49
CA HIS A 738 14.93 12.73 -6.21
C HIS A 738 14.54 13.89 -5.28
N VAL A 739 14.10 13.56 -4.07
CA VAL A 739 13.70 14.54 -3.05
C VAL A 739 14.78 14.61 -1.98
N SER A 740 15.42 15.76 -1.85
CA SER A 740 16.40 16.01 -0.80
C SER A 740 15.79 16.87 0.30
N VAL A 741 15.80 16.37 1.54
CA VAL A 741 15.30 17.11 2.72
C VAL A 741 16.47 17.46 3.63
N ARG A 742 16.58 18.75 3.97
CA ARG A 742 17.60 19.28 4.87
C ARG A 742 16.95 20.05 5.99
N THR A 743 17.27 19.68 7.22
CA THR A 743 16.94 20.46 8.40
C THR A 743 18.10 21.38 8.74
N GLY A 744 17.86 22.69 8.69
CA GLY A 744 18.71 23.65 9.33
C GLY A 744 18.58 23.54 10.85
N SER A 745 19.69 23.67 11.56
CA SER A 745 19.66 24.32 12.88
C SER A 745 19.85 25.80 12.60
N SER A 746 19.12 26.70 13.24
CA SER A 746 19.43 28.14 13.17
C SER A 746 20.79 28.42 13.85
N VAL A 747 21.88 28.07 13.17
CA VAL A 747 23.27 28.20 13.63
C VAL A 747 23.55 29.67 13.91
N PHE A 748 23.04 30.57 13.06
CA PHE A 748 23.14 32.01 13.25
C PHE A 748 22.49 32.47 14.56
N PHE A 749 21.27 32.03 14.86
CA PHE A 749 20.59 32.43 16.10
C PHE A 749 21.26 31.84 17.34
N ARG A 750 21.73 30.58 17.28
CA ARG A 750 22.51 29.95 18.35
C ARG A 750 23.84 30.66 18.60
N ILE A 751 24.54 31.07 17.54
CA ILE A 751 25.76 31.87 17.63
C ILE A 751 25.45 33.25 18.22
N ALA A 752 24.40 33.92 17.75
CA ALA A 752 24.00 35.24 18.25
C ALA A 752 23.63 35.19 19.74
N VAL A 753 22.87 34.18 20.17
CA VAL A 753 22.50 33.97 21.57
C VAL A 753 23.74 33.58 22.39
N GLY A 754 24.63 32.75 21.87
CA GLY A 754 25.91 32.42 22.49
C GLY A 754 26.80 33.65 22.72
N LEU A 755 26.90 34.53 21.72
CA LEU A 755 27.62 35.80 21.82
C LEU A 755 26.97 36.75 22.84
N LEU A 756 25.64 36.81 22.87
CA LEU A 756 24.90 37.65 23.84
C LEU A 756 25.11 37.15 25.27
N LEU A 757 25.04 35.84 25.51
CA LEU A 757 25.33 35.23 26.82
C LEU A 757 26.78 35.47 27.26
N MET A 758 27.73 35.33 26.34
CA MET A 758 29.14 35.66 26.60
C MET A 758 29.29 37.13 26.99
N GLY A 759 28.62 38.05 26.29
CA GLY A 759 28.61 39.47 26.61
C GLY A 759 28.04 39.77 27.99
N VAL A 760 26.93 39.13 28.37
CA VAL A 760 26.33 39.25 29.72
C VAL A 760 27.29 38.71 30.80
N MET A 761 27.93 37.58 30.55
CA MET A 761 28.87 36.96 31.49
C MET A 761 30.12 37.84 31.71
N LEU A 762 30.68 38.41 30.63
CA LEU A 762 31.78 39.37 30.71
C LEU A 762 31.38 40.66 31.45
N ALA A 763 30.16 41.16 31.24
CA ALA A 763 29.66 42.32 31.97
C ALA A 763 29.51 42.04 33.47
N LEU A 764 29.03 40.85 33.85
CA LEU A 764 28.93 40.41 35.25
C LEU A 764 30.31 40.24 35.90
N LEU A 765 31.28 39.64 35.19
CA LEU A 765 32.66 39.52 35.66
C LEU A 765 33.31 40.89 35.85
N ARG A 766 33.16 41.81 34.89
CA ARG A 766 33.65 43.19 35.01
C ARG A 766 32.99 43.94 36.16
N ASN A 767 31.72 43.72 36.44
CA ASN A 767 31.04 44.38 37.56
C ASN A 767 31.44 43.78 38.93
N ARG A 768 31.75 42.48 38.98
CA ARG A 768 32.16 41.78 40.21
C ARG A 768 33.64 42.00 40.57
N PHE A 769 34.52 42.07 39.56
CA PHE A 769 35.97 42.18 39.72
C PHE A 769 36.56 43.51 39.22
N GLY A 770 35.72 44.41 38.71
CA GLY A 770 36.16 45.73 38.27
C GLY A 770 36.65 46.60 39.44
N PRO A 771 37.65 47.48 39.21
CA PRO A 771 38.16 48.35 40.25
C PRO A 771 37.04 49.25 40.79
N LYS A 772 36.84 49.24 42.10
CA LYS A 772 35.91 50.15 42.78
C LYS A 772 36.34 51.59 42.46
N PRO A 773 35.48 52.44 41.87
CA PRO A 773 35.80 53.85 41.73
C PRO A 773 35.79 54.48 43.12
N GLY A 774 36.98 54.73 43.66
CA GLY A 774 37.17 55.44 44.93
C GLY A 774 38.06 54.72 45.94
N LYS A 775 39.37 54.75 45.72
CA LYS A 775 40.32 55.08 46.80
C LYS A 775 41.30 56.11 46.24
N ARG A 776 41.09 57.37 46.63
CA ARG A 776 42.10 58.43 46.49
C ARG A 776 43.31 58.06 47.35
N SER A 777 44.49 58.43 46.88
CA SER A 777 45.80 58.27 47.53
C SER A 777 46.03 59.21 48.73
N THR A 778 44.98 59.62 49.44
CA THR A 778 45.11 60.52 50.59
C THR A 778 44.13 60.08 51.67
N ASP A 779 44.56 59.14 52.50
CA ASP A 779 44.21 59.03 53.92
C ASP A 779 45.30 58.19 54.57
N ALA A 780 46.17 58.90 55.30
CA ALA A 780 47.13 58.39 56.28
C ALA A 780 46.54 58.59 57.68
#